data_AF-A0A5E5Q1I9-F1
#
_entry.id   AF-A0A5E5Q1I9-F1
#
_cell.length_a   1.000
_cell.length_b   1.000
_cell.length_c   1.000
_cell.angle_alpha   90.00
_cell.angle_beta   90.00
_cell.angle_gamma   90.00
#
_symmetry.space_group_name_H-M   'P 1'
#
loop_
_entity.id
_entity.type
_entity.pdbx_description
1 polymer ?
#
loop_
_entity_poly.entity_id
_entity_poly.type
_entity_poly.pdbx_seq_one_letter_code
_entity_poly.pdbx_strand_id
1 'polypeptide(L)'
;GDKIIVTVTLSETVVVTGEPTYTISVGGVNKSAAYVSTASNANTLVFSYTIASGDIATTGITATTTALSLNTGSIKDTADNAIELATPAVSSSANTITVDAKVPNAVDLDPATDVQSTSKTLFTRSEISVGVAFDADIANTTNTDIKSIKVVLGGVGFNATNDKLILDTDITLRSDITATNKVIGTVAGLEYTYTHYSQTLIISKTSGTFVAEDVAKVVEAIKLKNTDTDSQLGIRTATIIYINITGNESASATASLKEAQRGFIINGESVSDLSGISVSNAGDVNGDGLDDLIVGANYADPSSKLNAGRSYVVFGKQDNTDAINLSAIAAGTGGFVINGESAGDSSGYSVSNAGDVNGDGLDDLIVGAWSADPSSKLNAGKSYIVFGKQNNTDAINLSAIAAGTSTGGFVINGESASDYSGWSVSSAGDVNGDGLDDLIVGAYQADPINKSNAGKSYVVFGKQNNAAINLSAIVAGTGGFVINGESENDDSGFSVSSAGDVNGDGLDDLIVSARKADPSGQSNAGKSYVIFGKQDNTAINLSAIAAGTSTSGFVINGESAGDKSSYSVSNAGDVNGDGLDDLIVGAYQADPINKSNAGKSYVVFGKQDNTAINLSAIAAGTGGFVINGESTYDYSGRAVSSAGDVNGDGLDDLIVGAYSVDPSNKSNAGKSYVIFGKQDNAAINLSAIATGIGGFVINGESADNSSSLSVSSAGDVNGDGLDDLIVGAYQADPSGKTNAGKSYVIFGKTDTDAVDLSKL
;
A
#
# COMPACT_ATOMS: atom_id res chain seq x y z
N GLY A 1 -45.20 -38.55 6.07
CA GLY A 1 -45.13 -37.09 5.96
C GLY A 1 -45.25 -36.47 7.33
N ASP A 2 -45.73 -35.24 7.39
CA ASP A 2 -45.98 -34.54 8.66
C ASP A 2 -46.99 -35.28 9.52
N LYS A 3 -46.97 -34.97 10.83
CA LYS A 3 -47.86 -35.59 11.82
C LYS A 3 -49.01 -34.66 12.15
N ILE A 4 -50.23 -35.20 12.07
CA ILE A 4 -51.41 -34.57 12.64
C ILE A 4 -51.50 -35.01 14.10
N ILE A 5 -51.52 -34.03 15.01
CA ILE A 5 -51.60 -34.26 16.45
C ILE A 5 -52.99 -33.88 16.94
N VAL A 6 -53.63 -34.78 17.67
CA VAL A 6 -54.92 -34.56 18.32
C VAL A 6 -54.74 -34.68 19.82
N THR A 7 -55.11 -33.63 20.56
CA THR A 7 -55.08 -33.63 22.01
C THR A 7 -56.50 -33.61 22.56
N VAL A 8 -56.83 -34.59 23.39
CA VAL A 8 -58.10 -34.70 24.11
C VAL A 8 -57.86 -34.29 25.55
N THR A 9 -58.45 -33.18 25.97
CA THR A 9 -58.43 -32.71 27.36
C THR A 9 -59.59 -33.32 28.14
N LEU A 10 -59.32 -33.79 29.34
CA LEU A 10 -60.29 -34.48 30.20
C LEU A 10 -60.70 -33.57 31.37
N SER A 11 -61.94 -33.71 31.85
CA SER A 11 -62.48 -32.94 32.97
C SER A 11 -61.89 -33.34 34.33
N GLU A 12 -61.22 -34.50 34.39
CA GLU A 12 -60.60 -35.04 35.60
C GLU A 12 -59.42 -35.96 35.25
N THR A 13 -58.77 -36.49 36.29
CA THR A 13 -57.60 -37.36 36.13
C THR A 13 -58.02 -38.79 35.83
N VAL A 14 -57.45 -39.37 34.77
CA VAL A 14 -57.73 -40.75 34.36
C VAL A 14 -56.47 -41.62 34.29
N VAL A 15 -56.70 -42.93 34.34
CA VAL A 15 -55.72 -43.96 34.02
C VAL A 15 -56.14 -44.63 32.70
N VAL A 16 -55.21 -44.68 31.75
CA VAL A 16 -55.40 -45.32 30.45
C VAL A 16 -54.67 -46.66 30.45
N THR A 17 -55.36 -47.72 30.03
CA THR A 17 -54.76 -49.02 29.72
C THR A 17 -55.07 -49.39 28.26
N GLY A 18 -54.17 -50.15 27.62
CA GLY A 18 -54.32 -50.54 26.21
C GLY A 18 -54.01 -49.41 25.21
N GLU A 19 -54.47 -49.59 23.97
CA GLU A 19 -54.18 -48.71 22.84
C GLU A 19 -55.49 -48.11 22.27
N PRO A 20 -56.05 -47.07 22.92
CA PRO A 20 -57.16 -46.35 22.34
C PRO A 20 -56.72 -45.64 21.04
N THR A 21 -57.67 -45.32 20.18
CA THR A 21 -57.41 -44.61 18.92
C THR A 21 -58.38 -43.46 18.76
N TYR A 22 -57.95 -42.43 18.03
CA TYR A 22 -58.79 -41.29 17.70
C TYR A 22 -58.99 -41.19 16.19
N THR A 23 -60.25 -41.23 15.75
CA THR A 23 -60.58 -41.18 14.32
C THR A 23 -60.64 -39.73 13.84
N ILE A 24 -59.81 -39.41 12.85
CA ILE A 24 -59.83 -38.13 12.13
C ILE A 24 -60.27 -38.35 10.68
N SER A 25 -60.91 -37.38 10.05
CA SER A 25 -61.26 -37.42 8.63
C SER A 25 -60.35 -36.47 7.86
N VAL A 26 -59.52 -37.04 6.97
CA VAL A 26 -58.63 -36.31 6.06
C VAL A 26 -59.23 -36.41 4.67
N GLY A 27 -59.70 -35.31 4.10
CA GLY A 27 -60.33 -35.30 2.78
C GLY A 27 -61.64 -36.09 2.67
N GLY A 28 -62.35 -36.28 3.79
CA GLY A 28 -63.55 -37.12 3.86
C GLY A 28 -63.29 -38.60 4.12
N VAL A 29 -62.02 -39.03 4.22
CA VAL A 29 -61.64 -40.41 4.54
C VAL A 29 -61.23 -40.53 6.00
N ASN A 30 -61.84 -41.46 6.73
CA ASN A 30 -61.51 -41.71 8.13
C ASN A 30 -60.14 -42.41 8.27
N LYS A 31 -59.30 -41.84 9.13
CA LYS A 31 -57.95 -42.30 9.50
C LYS A 31 -57.86 -42.48 11.00
N SER A 32 -57.13 -43.50 11.44
CA SER A 32 -56.97 -43.82 12.85
C SER A 32 -55.66 -43.21 13.37
N ALA A 33 -55.75 -42.23 14.26
CA ALA A 33 -54.62 -41.68 14.98
C ALA A 33 -54.32 -42.54 16.23
N ALA A 34 -53.07 -42.95 16.38
CA ALA A 34 -52.63 -43.84 17.44
C ALA A 34 -52.37 -43.06 18.75
N TYR A 35 -52.71 -43.66 19.89
CA TYR A 35 -52.42 -43.09 21.21
C TYR A 35 -50.91 -43.01 21.46
N VAL A 36 -50.46 -41.85 21.95
CA VAL A 36 -49.05 -41.57 22.24
C VAL A 36 -48.90 -41.41 23.76
N SER A 37 -48.62 -42.52 24.44
CA SER A 37 -48.52 -42.56 25.91
C SER A 37 -47.45 -41.62 26.46
N THR A 38 -46.32 -41.48 25.77
CA THR A 38 -45.20 -40.61 26.16
C THR A 38 -45.51 -39.12 26.07
N ALA A 39 -46.50 -38.74 25.25
CA ALA A 39 -46.96 -37.36 25.11
C ALA A 39 -48.25 -37.07 25.89
N SER A 40 -48.83 -38.11 26.51
CA SER A 40 -50.06 -38.02 27.31
C SER A 40 -49.75 -37.88 28.79
N ASN A 41 -50.68 -37.31 29.55
CA ASN A 41 -50.61 -37.25 31.01
C ASN A 41 -51.98 -37.54 31.63
N ALA A 42 -52.06 -37.40 32.96
CA ALA A 42 -53.25 -37.71 33.75
C ALA A 42 -54.54 -36.98 33.28
N ASN A 43 -54.43 -35.82 32.63
CA ASN A 43 -55.59 -34.99 32.25
C ASN A 43 -55.65 -34.69 30.74
N THR A 44 -54.69 -35.16 29.94
CA THR A 44 -54.65 -34.96 28.49
C THR A 44 -54.15 -36.20 27.76
N LEU A 45 -54.88 -36.62 26.72
CA LEU A 45 -54.55 -37.75 25.88
C LEU A 45 -54.12 -37.26 24.49
N VAL A 46 -52.94 -37.66 24.04
CA VAL A 46 -52.39 -37.25 22.75
C VAL A 46 -52.46 -38.42 21.77
N PHE A 47 -52.94 -38.14 20.55
CA PHE A 47 -53.01 -39.07 19.45
C PHE A 47 -52.26 -38.50 18.24
N SER A 48 -51.61 -39.37 17.46
CA SER A 48 -50.86 -38.97 16.28
C SER A 48 -51.20 -39.83 15.06
N TYR A 49 -51.41 -39.17 13.93
CA TYR A 49 -51.49 -39.80 12.61
C TYR A 49 -50.39 -39.24 11.71
N THR A 50 -49.65 -40.12 11.04
CA THR A 50 -48.65 -39.72 10.04
C THR A 50 -49.30 -39.67 8.68
N ILE A 51 -49.24 -38.52 8.00
CA ILE A 51 -49.85 -38.33 6.67
C ILE A 51 -49.22 -39.33 5.69
N ALA A 52 -50.08 -40.12 5.05
CA ALA A 52 -49.72 -41.14 4.07
C ALA A 52 -49.79 -40.58 2.64
N SER A 53 -49.09 -41.23 1.70
CA SER A 53 -49.16 -40.84 0.29
C SER A 53 -50.59 -40.90 -0.23
N GLY A 54 -51.06 -39.83 -0.88
CA GLY A 54 -52.42 -39.70 -1.41
C GLY A 54 -53.46 -39.11 -0.45
N ASP A 55 -53.10 -38.78 0.79
CA ASP A 55 -53.97 -38.05 1.71
C ASP A 55 -54.07 -36.57 1.27
N ILE A 56 -55.27 -36.10 0.90
CA ILE A 56 -55.51 -34.73 0.43
C ILE A 56 -56.68 -34.13 1.22
N ALA A 57 -56.52 -32.93 1.78
CA ALA A 57 -57.58 -32.22 2.49
C ALA A 57 -57.56 -30.73 2.14
N THR A 58 -58.59 -30.28 1.41
CA THR A 58 -58.77 -28.87 1.00
C THR A 58 -59.79 -28.11 1.85
N THR A 59 -60.55 -28.82 2.70
CA THR A 59 -61.63 -28.27 3.54
C THR A 59 -61.36 -28.42 5.04
N GLY A 60 -60.11 -28.63 5.44
CA GLY A 60 -59.72 -28.92 6.83
C GLY A 60 -59.81 -30.40 7.20
N ILE A 61 -59.34 -30.73 8.41
CA ILE A 61 -59.41 -32.06 9.02
C ILE A 61 -60.54 -32.04 10.05
N THR A 62 -61.45 -33.01 9.98
CA THR A 62 -62.60 -33.07 10.91
C THR A 62 -62.53 -34.30 11.80
N ALA A 63 -63.26 -34.29 12.92
CA ALA A 63 -63.44 -35.45 13.79
C ALA A 63 -64.92 -35.56 14.18
N THR A 64 -65.42 -36.77 14.39
CA THR A 64 -66.81 -37.02 14.77
C THR A 64 -66.99 -37.06 16.28
N THR A 65 -68.24 -36.98 16.75
CA THR A 65 -68.60 -37.06 18.17
C THR A 65 -68.30 -38.41 18.83
N THR A 66 -67.93 -39.43 18.03
CA THR A 66 -67.56 -40.78 18.45
C THR A 66 -66.11 -41.13 18.05
N ALA A 67 -65.26 -40.11 17.84
CA ALA A 67 -63.91 -40.32 17.31
C ALA A 67 -62.99 -41.13 18.23
N LEU A 68 -63.18 -41.04 19.56
CA LEU A 68 -62.40 -41.81 20.52
C LEU A 68 -62.92 -43.24 20.62
N SER A 69 -62.10 -44.21 20.24
CA SER A 69 -62.35 -45.64 20.42
C SER A 69 -61.40 -46.19 21.47
N LEU A 70 -61.95 -46.92 22.46
CA LEU A 70 -61.14 -47.59 23.49
C LEU A 70 -60.44 -48.84 22.96
N ASN A 71 -60.90 -49.41 21.84
CA ASN A 71 -60.46 -50.71 21.32
C ASN A 71 -60.48 -51.78 22.42
N THR A 72 -59.34 -52.42 22.72
CA THR A 72 -59.18 -53.39 23.81
C THR A 72 -58.73 -52.78 25.14
N GLY A 73 -58.67 -51.45 25.22
CA GLY A 73 -58.21 -50.68 26.38
C GLY A 73 -59.32 -50.15 27.28
N SER A 74 -58.93 -49.39 28.31
CA SER A 74 -59.85 -48.69 29.20
C SER A 74 -59.33 -47.29 29.53
N ILE A 75 -60.23 -46.33 29.68
CA ILE A 75 -59.94 -45.02 30.28
C ILE A 75 -60.87 -44.89 31.48
N LYS A 76 -60.30 -44.80 32.68
CA LYS A 76 -61.07 -44.76 33.92
C LYS A 76 -60.55 -43.71 34.89
N ASP A 77 -61.43 -43.14 35.71
CA ASP A 77 -61.04 -42.26 36.81
C ASP A 77 -60.41 -43.05 37.99
N THR A 78 -60.00 -42.33 39.04
CA THR A 78 -59.46 -42.96 40.27
C THR A 78 -60.48 -43.74 41.10
N ALA A 79 -61.78 -43.59 40.80
CA ALA A 79 -62.88 -44.33 41.42
C ALA A 79 -63.34 -45.54 40.56
N ASP A 80 -62.59 -45.88 39.50
CA ASP A 80 -62.83 -46.96 38.54
C ASP A 80 -64.06 -46.77 37.64
N ASN A 81 -64.59 -45.54 37.52
CA ASN A 81 -65.64 -45.20 36.57
C ASN A 81 -65.06 -45.07 35.16
N ALA A 82 -65.71 -45.68 34.16
CA ALA A 82 -65.28 -45.59 32.76
C ALA A 82 -65.62 -44.23 32.15
N ILE A 83 -64.76 -43.75 31.24
CA ILE A 83 -65.00 -42.52 30.49
C ILE A 83 -66.33 -42.57 29.74
N GLU A 84 -67.11 -41.50 29.84
CA GLU A 84 -68.28 -41.30 28.99
C GLU A 84 -67.80 -40.84 27.60
N LEU A 85 -68.05 -41.65 26.56
CA LEU A 85 -67.58 -41.36 25.19
C LEU A 85 -68.39 -40.25 24.48
N ALA A 86 -69.27 -39.56 25.19
CA ALA A 86 -70.10 -38.48 24.65
C ALA A 86 -69.36 -37.14 24.69
N THR A 87 -68.47 -36.96 23.69
CA THR A 87 -67.81 -35.73 23.20
C THR A 87 -66.90 -34.92 24.12
N PRO A 88 -65.88 -34.31 23.51
CA PRO A 88 -65.78 -32.86 23.54
C PRO A 88 -65.88 -32.23 22.14
N ALA A 89 -66.43 -31.01 22.09
CA ALA A 89 -66.36 -30.14 20.93
C ALA A 89 -64.88 -29.85 20.58
N VAL A 90 -64.49 -30.06 19.32
CA VAL A 90 -63.15 -29.71 18.83
C VAL A 90 -62.98 -28.19 18.93
N SER A 91 -62.26 -27.71 19.95
CA SER A 91 -61.93 -26.30 20.08
C SER A 91 -60.86 -25.92 19.05
N SER A 92 -61.29 -25.18 18.02
CA SER A 92 -60.49 -24.25 17.20
C SER A 92 -59.11 -24.71 16.69
N SER A 93 -59.10 -25.40 15.55
CA SER A 93 -58.05 -25.37 14.49
C SER A 93 -58.36 -26.32 13.32
N ALA A 94 -59.39 -27.18 13.46
CA ALA A 94 -59.83 -28.16 12.46
C ALA A 94 -60.00 -27.62 11.02
N ASN A 95 -60.43 -26.35 10.86
CA ASN A 95 -60.69 -25.76 9.54
C ASN A 95 -59.51 -25.01 8.92
N THR A 96 -58.32 -25.01 9.53
CA THR A 96 -57.12 -24.31 9.00
C THR A 96 -56.02 -25.25 8.50
N ILE A 97 -56.14 -26.56 8.72
CA ILE A 97 -55.11 -27.54 8.31
C ILE A 97 -55.43 -28.06 6.91
N THR A 98 -54.70 -27.58 5.91
CA THR A 98 -54.70 -28.14 4.55
C THR A 98 -53.62 -29.21 4.41
N VAL A 99 -53.94 -30.32 3.74
CA VAL A 99 -52.98 -31.37 3.36
C VAL A 99 -52.98 -31.43 1.85
N ASP A 100 -51.89 -31.04 1.19
CA ASP A 100 -51.87 -30.92 -0.28
C ASP A 100 -51.16 -32.07 -1.00
N ALA A 101 -50.53 -33.02 -0.26
CA ALA A 101 -49.73 -34.14 -0.78
C ALA A 101 -48.76 -33.76 -1.93
N LYS A 102 -48.47 -32.47 -2.10
CA LYS A 102 -47.57 -31.96 -3.12
C LYS A 102 -46.18 -32.12 -2.54
N VAL A 103 -45.37 -32.97 -3.16
CA VAL A 103 -43.94 -33.02 -2.85
C VAL A 103 -43.40 -31.58 -3.00
N PRO A 104 -42.79 -30.98 -1.97
CA PRO A 104 -42.12 -29.70 -2.14
C PRO A 104 -41.09 -29.87 -3.26
N ASN A 105 -41.16 -29.03 -4.30
CA ASN A 105 -40.04 -28.87 -5.21
C ASN A 105 -38.92 -28.24 -4.39
N ALA A 106 -38.14 -29.04 -3.67
CA ALA A 106 -36.86 -28.64 -3.15
C ALA A 106 -36.00 -28.36 -4.38
N VAL A 107 -35.82 -27.09 -4.69
CA VAL A 107 -34.79 -26.65 -5.62
C VAL A 107 -33.49 -26.77 -4.83
N ASP A 108 -32.91 -27.98 -4.84
CA ASP A 108 -31.56 -28.20 -4.33
C ASP A 108 -30.59 -27.78 -5.43
N LEU A 109 -29.97 -26.63 -5.21
CA LEU A 109 -29.05 -25.96 -6.11
C LEU A 109 -27.72 -25.77 -5.41
N ASP A 110 -27.28 -26.71 -4.57
CA ASP A 110 -26.12 -26.49 -3.71
C ASP A 110 -24.88 -26.01 -4.49
N PRO A 111 -24.38 -24.80 -4.16
CA PRO A 111 -23.05 -24.61 -3.62
C PRO A 111 -23.20 -24.53 -2.10
N ALA A 112 -22.77 -25.55 -1.36
CA ALA A 112 -22.75 -25.43 0.10
C ALA A 112 -21.66 -24.44 0.49
N THR A 113 -22.04 -23.56 1.42
CA THR A 113 -21.24 -22.77 2.35
C THR A 113 -19.72 -22.98 2.23
N ASP A 114 -19.02 -21.94 1.75
CA ASP A 114 -17.55 -21.73 1.69
C ASP A 114 -16.77 -22.07 0.39
N VAL A 115 -17.36 -22.43 -0.76
CA VAL A 115 -16.55 -22.84 -1.93
C VAL A 115 -16.72 -22.03 -3.22
N GLN A 116 -17.34 -20.85 -3.18
CA GLN A 116 -17.26 -19.88 -4.30
C GLN A 116 -16.88 -18.49 -3.82
N SER A 117 -15.89 -18.42 -2.94
CA SER A 117 -15.19 -17.18 -2.67
C SER A 117 -13.76 -17.46 -2.21
N THR A 118 -12.84 -17.48 -3.16
CA THR A 118 -11.71 -16.53 -3.18
C THR A 118 -11.21 -16.45 -4.61
N SER A 119 -11.75 -15.50 -5.37
CA SER A 119 -11.04 -15.02 -6.56
C SER A 119 -9.68 -14.49 -6.17
N LYS A 120 -8.75 -14.52 -7.12
CA LYS A 120 -7.47 -13.84 -7.01
C LYS A 120 -7.72 -12.36 -6.66
N THR A 121 -7.40 -11.97 -5.42
CA THR A 121 -7.65 -10.63 -4.88
C THR A 121 -6.82 -9.57 -5.59
N LEU A 122 -5.69 -9.93 -6.21
CA LEU A 122 -4.79 -8.99 -6.86
C LEU A 122 -4.21 -9.65 -8.14
N PHE A 123 -4.39 -9.01 -9.30
CA PHE A 123 -3.69 -9.37 -10.53
C PHE A 123 -2.82 -8.20 -11.01
N THR A 124 -1.75 -8.50 -11.75
CA THR A 124 -0.92 -7.49 -12.43
C THR A 124 -1.44 -7.18 -13.84
N ARG A 125 -1.06 -6.04 -14.42
CA ARG A 125 -1.45 -5.70 -15.79
C ARG A 125 -0.94 -6.72 -16.79
N SER A 126 0.30 -7.17 -16.60
CA SER A 126 0.88 -8.28 -17.35
C SER A 126 0.01 -9.55 -17.30
N GLU A 127 -0.53 -9.93 -16.14
CA GLU A 127 -1.39 -11.12 -16.01
C GLU A 127 -2.75 -10.96 -16.70
N ILE A 128 -3.44 -9.83 -16.52
CA ILE A 128 -4.73 -9.62 -17.18
C ILE A 128 -4.60 -9.42 -18.69
N SER A 129 -3.43 -8.99 -19.17
CA SER A 129 -3.17 -8.86 -20.61
C SER A 129 -3.15 -10.21 -21.33
N VAL A 130 -2.82 -11.30 -20.63
CA VAL A 130 -2.84 -12.66 -21.18
C VAL A 130 -4.09 -13.46 -20.77
N GLY A 131 -4.79 -13.02 -19.72
CA GLY A 131 -6.09 -13.51 -19.28
C GLY A 131 -6.08 -14.15 -17.90
N VAL A 132 -6.93 -13.67 -16.99
CA VAL A 132 -7.07 -14.13 -15.61
C VAL A 132 -8.43 -14.80 -15.42
N ALA A 133 -8.44 -16.02 -14.87
CA ALA A 133 -9.69 -16.71 -14.56
C ALA A 133 -10.41 -16.02 -13.40
N PHE A 134 -11.75 -15.91 -13.47
CA PHE A 134 -12.54 -15.34 -12.36
C PHE A 134 -12.50 -16.21 -11.11
N ASP A 135 -12.46 -17.54 -11.29
CA ASP A 135 -12.34 -18.50 -10.21
C ASP A 135 -11.51 -19.69 -10.69
N ALA A 136 -10.50 -20.07 -9.91
CA ALA A 136 -9.61 -21.20 -10.21
C ALA A 136 -9.94 -22.45 -9.40
N ASP A 137 -10.83 -22.36 -8.40
CA ASP A 137 -11.05 -23.38 -7.38
C ASP A 137 -12.55 -23.71 -7.20
N ILE A 138 -13.26 -23.96 -8.30
CA ILE A 138 -14.67 -24.35 -8.25
C ILE A 138 -14.83 -25.82 -7.87
N ALA A 139 -15.53 -26.07 -6.76
CA ALA A 139 -15.97 -27.42 -6.43
C ALA A 139 -16.98 -27.95 -7.46
N ASN A 140 -16.87 -29.25 -7.75
CA ASN A 140 -17.84 -29.95 -8.58
C ASN A 140 -19.24 -29.88 -7.94
N THR A 141 -20.21 -29.40 -8.71
CA THR A 141 -21.62 -29.42 -8.32
C THR A 141 -22.16 -30.85 -8.25
N THR A 142 -23.07 -31.15 -7.32
CA THR A 142 -23.76 -32.45 -7.24
C THR A 142 -24.98 -32.53 -8.18
N ASN A 143 -25.35 -31.41 -8.81
CA ASN A 143 -26.57 -31.33 -9.61
C ASN A 143 -26.38 -31.94 -11.01
N THR A 144 -27.32 -32.79 -11.41
CA THR A 144 -27.32 -33.51 -12.70
C THR A 144 -28.18 -32.85 -13.78
N ASP A 145 -28.96 -31.82 -13.44
CA ASP A 145 -29.97 -31.21 -14.31
C ASP A 145 -29.57 -29.83 -14.90
N ILE A 146 -28.32 -29.41 -14.69
CA ILE A 146 -27.81 -28.13 -15.18
C ILE A 146 -27.75 -28.14 -16.71
N LYS A 147 -28.46 -27.20 -17.33
CA LYS A 147 -28.51 -27.04 -18.79
C LYS A 147 -27.64 -25.90 -19.28
N SER A 148 -27.53 -24.83 -18.50
CA SER A 148 -26.79 -23.63 -18.87
C SER A 148 -26.06 -23.02 -17.68
N ILE A 149 -24.93 -22.38 -17.95
CA ILE A 149 -24.15 -21.58 -17.02
C ILE A 149 -24.31 -20.12 -17.45
N LYS A 150 -24.87 -19.30 -16.57
CA LYS A 150 -25.06 -17.86 -16.75
C LYS A 150 -23.98 -17.12 -15.97
N VAL A 151 -23.31 -16.20 -16.63
CA VAL A 151 -22.28 -15.34 -16.05
C VAL A 151 -22.65 -13.90 -16.33
N VAL A 152 -22.89 -13.12 -15.29
CA VAL A 152 -23.17 -11.69 -15.39
C VAL A 152 -21.90 -10.94 -15.01
N LEU A 153 -21.34 -10.19 -15.96
CA LEU A 153 -20.16 -9.36 -15.72
C LEU A 153 -20.58 -8.02 -15.09
N GLY A 154 -19.69 -7.44 -14.29
CA GLY A 154 -19.93 -6.15 -13.67
C GLY A 154 -18.76 -5.67 -12.81
N GLY A 155 -19.08 -4.85 -11.81
CA GLY A 155 -18.09 -4.20 -10.96
C GLY A 155 -17.67 -2.84 -11.51
N VAL A 156 -17.23 -1.95 -10.61
CA VAL A 156 -16.88 -0.55 -10.95
C VAL A 156 -15.74 -0.45 -11.96
N GLY A 157 -14.88 -1.47 -12.04
CA GLY A 157 -13.76 -1.52 -12.99
C GLY A 157 -14.08 -2.17 -14.34
N PHE A 158 -15.31 -2.70 -14.54
CA PHE A 158 -15.65 -3.38 -15.80
C PHE A 158 -15.93 -2.37 -16.91
N ASN A 159 -15.24 -2.55 -18.04
CA ASN A 159 -15.40 -1.74 -19.23
C ASN A 159 -15.44 -2.63 -20.47
N ALA A 160 -16.63 -2.85 -21.01
CA ALA A 160 -16.87 -3.64 -22.22
C ALA A 160 -16.09 -3.17 -23.48
N THR A 161 -15.54 -1.95 -23.46
CA THR A 161 -14.66 -1.44 -24.51
C THR A 161 -13.29 -2.13 -24.47
N ASN A 162 -12.76 -2.35 -23.28
CA ASN A 162 -11.36 -2.74 -23.07
C ASN A 162 -11.24 -4.19 -22.58
N ASP A 163 -12.21 -4.63 -21.80
CA ASP A 163 -12.32 -6.00 -21.34
C ASP A 163 -12.82 -6.93 -22.45
N LYS A 164 -12.24 -8.11 -22.47
CA LYS A 164 -12.57 -9.25 -23.31
C LYS A 164 -12.76 -10.47 -22.43
N LEU A 165 -13.56 -11.42 -22.88
CA LEU A 165 -13.52 -12.77 -22.30
C LEU A 165 -12.68 -13.67 -23.20
N ILE A 166 -11.91 -14.57 -22.59
CA ILE A 166 -11.32 -15.71 -23.29
C ILE A 166 -12.18 -16.92 -22.98
N LEU A 167 -12.75 -17.51 -24.03
CA LEU A 167 -13.49 -18.77 -23.98
C LEU A 167 -12.74 -19.81 -24.84
N ASP A 168 -13.25 -20.11 -26.04
CA ASP A 168 -12.51 -20.81 -27.10
C ASP A 168 -11.58 -19.88 -27.89
N THR A 169 -11.89 -18.59 -27.87
CA THR A 169 -11.14 -17.47 -28.47
C THR A 169 -11.36 -16.22 -27.62
N ASP A 170 -10.57 -15.17 -27.86
CA ASP A 170 -10.87 -13.83 -27.36
C ASP A 170 -12.20 -13.34 -27.97
N ILE A 171 -13.17 -12.99 -27.12
CA ILE A 171 -14.43 -12.36 -27.51
C ILE A 171 -14.48 -10.90 -27.03
N THR A 172 -14.81 -9.98 -27.93
CA THR A 172 -14.97 -8.55 -27.63
C THR A 172 -16.34 -8.27 -27.04
N LEU A 173 -16.42 -7.51 -25.95
CA LEU A 173 -17.66 -7.34 -25.20
C LEU A 173 -18.53 -6.15 -25.66
N ARG A 174 -18.25 -5.58 -26.85
CA ARG A 174 -18.89 -4.35 -27.39
C ARG A 174 -20.18 -4.59 -28.18
N SER A 175 -20.57 -5.85 -28.40
CA SER A 175 -21.77 -6.22 -29.15
C SER A 175 -22.26 -7.60 -28.74
N ASP A 176 -23.48 -7.96 -29.15
CA ASP A 176 -24.00 -9.30 -28.93
C ASP A 176 -23.20 -10.33 -29.75
N ILE A 177 -23.01 -11.52 -29.19
CA ILE A 177 -22.26 -12.63 -29.80
C ILE A 177 -23.07 -13.91 -29.62
N THR A 178 -23.08 -14.76 -30.66
CA THR A 178 -23.61 -16.12 -30.60
C THR A 178 -22.64 -17.07 -31.29
N ALA A 179 -22.34 -18.20 -30.66
CA ALA A 179 -21.50 -19.24 -31.24
C ALA A 179 -21.98 -20.63 -30.84
N THR A 180 -21.79 -21.63 -31.72
CA THR A 180 -22.19 -23.01 -31.52
C THR A 180 -21.04 -23.98 -31.83
N ASN A 181 -21.15 -25.22 -31.36
CA ASN A 181 -20.14 -26.28 -31.55
C ASN A 181 -18.73 -25.89 -31.08
N LYS A 182 -18.65 -25.23 -29.93
CA LYS A 182 -17.42 -24.76 -29.32
C LYS A 182 -16.87 -25.72 -28.29
N VAL A 183 -15.59 -25.53 -27.98
CA VAL A 183 -14.86 -26.21 -26.92
C VAL A 183 -14.38 -25.14 -25.95
N ILE A 184 -14.82 -25.18 -24.71
CA ILE A 184 -14.38 -24.26 -23.66
C ILE A 184 -13.66 -25.10 -22.59
N GLY A 185 -12.41 -24.75 -22.29
CA GLY A 185 -11.52 -25.63 -21.53
C GLY A 185 -11.29 -26.95 -22.26
N THR A 186 -11.75 -28.06 -21.67
CA THR A 186 -11.70 -29.40 -22.29
C THR A 186 -13.08 -29.93 -22.70
N VAL A 187 -14.14 -29.12 -22.53
CA VAL A 187 -15.53 -29.54 -22.73
C VAL A 187 -16.02 -29.13 -24.11
N ALA A 188 -16.36 -30.12 -24.95
CA ALA A 188 -16.88 -29.92 -26.29
C ALA A 188 -18.42 -29.92 -26.34
N GLY A 189 -18.97 -29.52 -27.50
CA GLY A 189 -20.42 -29.52 -27.75
C GLY A 189 -21.12 -28.38 -27.00
N LEU A 190 -20.46 -27.24 -26.91
CA LEU A 190 -20.99 -26.05 -26.25
C LEU A 190 -21.48 -25.01 -27.25
N GLU A 191 -22.48 -24.25 -26.84
CA GLU A 191 -22.89 -23.02 -27.48
C GLU A 191 -22.90 -21.90 -26.45
N TYR A 192 -22.65 -20.67 -26.88
CA TYR A 192 -22.74 -19.54 -25.99
C TYR A 192 -23.33 -18.32 -26.67
N THR A 193 -23.99 -17.50 -25.85
CA THR A 193 -24.48 -16.17 -26.23
C THR A 193 -23.98 -15.15 -25.23
N TYR A 194 -23.39 -14.07 -25.72
CA TYR A 194 -23.12 -12.88 -24.91
C TYR A 194 -24.06 -11.76 -25.35
N THR A 195 -24.75 -11.13 -24.40
CA THR A 195 -25.61 -9.97 -24.62
C THR A 195 -24.96 -8.73 -24.03
N HIS A 196 -24.62 -7.75 -24.89
CA HIS A 196 -23.87 -6.55 -24.50
C HIS A 196 -24.66 -5.69 -23.51
N TYR A 197 -25.96 -5.49 -23.75
CA TYR A 197 -26.79 -4.62 -22.92
C TYR A 197 -26.89 -5.10 -21.47
N SER A 198 -27.04 -6.41 -21.27
CA SER A 198 -27.14 -7.02 -19.94
C SER A 198 -25.81 -7.56 -19.41
N GLN A 199 -24.72 -7.41 -20.18
CA GLN A 199 -23.38 -7.91 -19.85
C GLN A 199 -23.37 -9.39 -19.45
N THR A 200 -24.26 -10.17 -20.08
CA THR A 200 -24.55 -11.55 -19.67
C THR A 200 -24.00 -12.52 -20.71
N LEU A 201 -23.15 -13.44 -20.26
CA LEU A 201 -22.76 -14.63 -21.01
C LEU A 201 -23.62 -15.82 -20.56
N ILE A 202 -24.17 -16.56 -21.50
CA ILE A 202 -24.85 -17.85 -21.25
C ILE A 202 -24.13 -18.91 -22.06
N ILE A 203 -23.63 -19.95 -21.40
CA ILE A 203 -23.01 -21.13 -22.02
C ILE A 203 -23.95 -22.31 -21.81
N SER A 204 -24.29 -23.04 -22.88
CA SER A 204 -25.19 -24.20 -22.85
C SER A 204 -24.59 -25.39 -23.58
N LYS A 205 -25.03 -26.60 -23.24
CA LYS A 205 -24.76 -27.79 -24.06
C LYS A 205 -25.65 -27.78 -25.30
N THR A 206 -25.08 -28.11 -26.46
CA THR A 206 -25.86 -28.27 -27.72
C THR A 206 -26.86 -29.43 -27.64
N SER A 207 -26.61 -30.39 -26.73
CA SER A 207 -27.54 -31.47 -26.39
C SER A 207 -27.31 -31.98 -24.97
N GLY A 208 -28.39 -32.30 -24.26
CA GLY A 208 -28.32 -32.85 -22.90
C GLY A 208 -28.08 -31.81 -21.80
N THR A 209 -27.54 -32.27 -20.67
CA THR A 209 -27.17 -31.47 -19.50
C THR A 209 -25.65 -31.55 -19.26
N PHE A 210 -25.13 -30.64 -18.47
CA PHE A 210 -23.76 -30.74 -17.97
C PHE A 210 -23.64 -31.88 -16.97
N VAL A 211 -22.53 -32.62 -17.04
CA VAL A 211 -22.10 -33.44 -15.91
C VAL A 211 -21.36 -32.54 -14.91
N ALA A 212 -21.41 -32.89 -13.62
CA ALA A 212 -20.81 -32.16 -12.51
C ALA A 212 -19.40 -31.60 -12.80
N GLU A 213 -18.51 -32.46 -13.29
CA GLU A 213 -17.11 -32.14 -13.59
C GLU A 213 -16.94 -31.20 -14.79
N ASP A 214 -17.86 -31.26 -15.76
CA ASP A 214 -17.83 -30.35 -16.92
C ASP A 214 -18.17 -28.91 -16.52
N VAL A 215 -18.98 -28.71 -15.47
CA VAL A 215 -19.33 -27.36 -14.99
C VAL A 215 -18.08 -26.65 -14.48
N ALA A 216 -17.31 -27.29 -13.58
CA ALA A 216 -16.07 -26.73 -13.04
C ALA A 216 -15.09 -26.38 -14.17
N LYS A 217 -14.82 -27.34 -15.07
CA LYS A 217 -13.93 -27.16 -16.22
C LYS A 217 -14.32 -26.00 -17.13
N VAL A 218 -15.62 -25.77 -17.33
CA VAL A 218 -16.09 -24.67 -18.17
C VAL A 218 -15.92 -23.34 -17.44
N VAL A 219 -16.28 -23.26 -16.15
CA VAL A 219 -16.19 -21.99 -15.41
C VAL A 219 -14.73 -21.57 -15.18
N GLU A 220 -13.85 -22.49 -14.81
CA GLU A 220 -12.39 -22.25 -14.66
C GLU A 220 -11.73 -21.78 -15.97
N ALA A 221 -12.31 -22.15 -17.11
CA ALA A 221 -11.82 -21.74 -18.42
C ALA A 221 -12.29 -20.33 -18.83
N ILE A 222 -13.24 -19.72 -18.13
CA ILE A 222 -13.70 -18.35 -18.40
C ILE A 222 -12.68 -17.37 -17.83
N LYS A 223 -11.92 -16.72 -18.71
CA LYS A 223 -10.93 -15.71 -18.31
C LYS A 223 -11.34 -14.33 -18.73
N LEU A 224 -11.07 -13.34 -17.89
CA LEU A 224 -11.10 -11.94 -18.25
C LEU A 224 -9.73 -11.53 -18.78
N LYS A 225 -9.72 -10.85 -19.93
CA LYS A 225 -8.52 -10.29 -20.54
C LYS A 225 -8.72 -8.80 -20.77
N ASN A 226 -7.73 -8.00 -20.43
CA ASN A 226 -7.74 -6.57 -20.69
C ASN A 226 -6.38 -6.18 -21.29
N THR A 227 -6.40 -5.71 -22.53
CA THR A 227 -5.18 -5.31 -23.25
C THR A 227 -4.99 -3.80 -23.28
N ASP A 228 -5.79 -3.05 -22.52
CA ASP A 228 -5.68 -1.59 -22.45
C ASP A 228 -4.68 -1.18 -21.37
N THR A 229 -3.67 -0.44 -21.79
CA THR A 229 -2.68 0.22 -20.91
C THR A 229 -3.30 1.37 -20.10
N ASP A 230 -4.54 1.76 -20.39
CA ASP A 230 -5.23 2.95 -19.86
C ASP A 230 -6.50 2.64 -19.05
N SER A 231 -6.81 1.37 -18.76
CA SER A 231 -8.02 1.03 -18.00
C SER A 231 -7.96 1.49 -16.54
N GLN A 232 -9.05 2.08 -16.06
CA GLN A 232 -9.25 2.50 -14.66
C GLN A 232 -9.03 1.34 -13.67
N LEU A 233 -8.46 1.68 -12.52
CA LEU A 233 -8.44 0.84 -11.33
C LEU A 233 -9.87 0.50 -10.92
N GLY A 234 -10.14 -0.78 -10.63
CA GLY A 234 -11.44 -1.18 -10.13
C GLY A 234 -11.66 -2.68 -10.10
N ILE A 235 -12.62 -3.08 -9.29
CA ILE A 235 -13.03 -4.48 -9.14
C ILE A 235 -13.88 -4.86 -10.36
N ARG A 236 -13.51 -5.93 -11.05
CA ARG A 236 -14.33 -6.60 -12.07
C ARG A 236 -14.97 -7.82 -11.43
N THR A 237 -16.26 -8.03 -11.61
CA THR A 237 -16.98 -9.14 -11.01
C THR A 237 -17.60 -10.03 -12.07
N ALA A 238 -17.65 -11.34 -11.79
CA ALA A 238 -18.43 -12.30 -12.53
C ALA A 238 -19.39 -13.01 -11.57
N THR A 239 -20.68 -12.76 -11.73
CA THR A 239 -21.74 -13.43 -10.96
C THR A 239 -22.22 -14.65 -11.73
N ILE A 240 -21.93 -15.83 -11.20
CA ILE A 240 -22.19 -17.14 -11.78
C ILE A 240 -23.50 -17.70 -11.23
N ILE A 241 -24.36 -18.16 -12.13
CA ILE A 241 -25.68 -18.74 -11.86
C ILE A 241 -25.87 -19.96 -12.77
N TYR A 242 -26.28 -21.09 -12.20
CA TYR A 242 -26.62 -22.29 -12.97
C TYR A 242 -28.11 -22.29 -13.30
N ILE A 243 -28.45 -22.66 -14.53
CA ILE A 243 -29.84 -22.75 -15.00
C ILE A 243 -30.13 -24.20 -15.36
N ASN A 244 -31.16 -24.77 -14.75
CA ASN A 244 -31.54 -26.16 -15.01
C ASN A 244 -32.39 -26.33 -16.28
N ILE A 245 -32.71 -27.58 -16.63
CA ILE A 245 -33.54 -27.91 -17.81
C ILE A 245 -34.94 -27.27 -17.80
N THR A 246 -35.46 -26.91 -16.63
CA THR A 246 -36.76 -26.24 -16.47
C THR A 246 -36.68 -24.71 -16.48
N GLY A 247 -35.46 -24.14 -16.54
CA GLY A 247 -35.23 -22.70 -16.53
C GLY A 247 -35.13 -22.07 -15.14
N ASN A 248 -35.01 -22.87 -14.07
CA ASN A 248 -34.81 -22.37 -12.72
C ASN A 248 -33.35 -21.98 -12.51
N GLU A 249 -33.12 -20.84 -11.87
CA GLU A 249 -31.79 -20.31 -11.55
C GLU A 249 -31.31 -20.77 -10.17
N SER A 250 -30.02 -21.05 -10.04
CA SER A 250 -29.36 -21.33 -8.77
C SER A 250 -29.26 -20.09 -7.87
N ALA A 251 -28.84 -20.28 -6.62
CA ALA A 251 -28.21 -19.17 -5.89
C ALA A 251 -26.99 -18.67 -6.68
N SER A 252 -26.77 -17.36 -6.65
CA SER A 252 -25.64 -16.74 -7.34
C SER A 252 -24.38 -16.77 -6.49
N ALA A 253 -23.24 -16.98 -7.14
CA ALA A 253 -21.92 -16.77 -6.55
C ALA A 253 -21.17 -15.69 -7.32
N THR A 254 -20.37 -14.86 -6.64
CA THR A 254 -19.67 -13.74 -7.30
C THR A 254 -18.18 -13.86 -7.09
N ALA A 255 -17.48 -14.03 -8.19
CA ALA A 255 -16.04 -13.89 -8.30
C ALA A 255 -15.66 -12.42 -8.55
N SER A 256 -14.53 -11.97 -8.02
CA SER A 256 -14.02 -10.61 -8.16
C SER A 256 -12.54 -10.57 -8.48
N LEU A 257 -12.17 -9.91 -9.57
CA LEU A 257 -10.80 -9.59 -9.92
C LEU A 257 -10.54 -8.13 -9.57
N LYS A 258 -9.61 -7.88 -8.65
CA LYS A 258 -9.13 -6.53 -8.31
C LYS A 258 -7.69 -6.40 -8.79
N GLU A 259 -7.39 -5.29 -9.45
CA GLU A 259 -6.03 -4.98 -9.88
C GLU A 259 -5.19 -4.61 -8.65
N ALA A 260 -3.93 -5.05 -8.61
CA ALA A 260 -3.01 -4.62 -7.56
C ALA A 260 -2.87 -3.09 -7.58
N GLN A 261 -3.21 -2.45 -6.47
CA GLN A 261 -3.05 -1.01 -6.31
C GLN A 261 -1.57 -0.68 -6.34
N ARG A 262 -1.21 0.46 -6.94
CA ARG A 262 0.18 0.85 -7.18
C ARG A 262 0.63 2.00 -6.28
N GLY A 263 -0.07 2.21 -5.17
CA GLY A 263 0.14 3.30 -4.22
C GLY A 263 -1.05 4.25 -4.11
N PHE A 264 -0.82 5.45 -3.56
CA PHE A 264 -1.85 6.45 -3.27
C PHE A 264 -1.32 7.88 -3.34
N ILE A 265 -2.22 8.88 -3.33
CA ILE A 265 -1.89 10.31 -3.45
C ILE A 265 -2.02 11.02 -2.10
N ILE A 266 -1.08 11.91 -1.79
CA ILE A 266 -1.14 12.87 -0.68
C ILE A 266 -1.32 14.28 -1.26
N ASN A 267 -2.47 14.90 -1.02
CA ASN A 267 -2.83 16.22 -1.53
C ASN A 267 -2.49 17.34 -0.55
N GLY A 268 -1.83 18.39 -1.05
CA GLY A 268 -1.49 19.59 -0.31
C GLY A 268 -2.65 20.32 0.35
N GLU A 269 -2.37 20.97 1.48
CA GLU A 269 -3.38 21.62 2.34
C GLU A 269 -3.86 22.96 1.76
N SER A 270 -2.97 23.93 1.53
CA SER A 270 -3.33 25.30 1.12
C SER A 270 -2.56 25.77 -0.11
N VAL A 271 -3.10 26.80 -0.77
CA VAL A 271 -2.50 27.43 -1.95
C VAL A 271 -1.08 27.90 -1.62
N SER A 272 -0.11 27.56 -2.47
CA SER A 272 1.30 27.97 -2.38
C SER A 272 2.08 27.45 -1.17
N ASP A 273 1.58 26.44 -0.46
CA ASP A 273 2.32 25.78 0.63
C ASP A 273 3.56 25.02 0.14
N LEU A 274 3.57 24.61 -1.14
CA LEU A 274 4.61 23.80 -1.78
C LEU A 274 4.85 22.44 -1.08
N SER A 275 3.79 21.75 -0.66
CA SER A 275 3.95 20.43 -0.04
C SER A 275 4.58 19.41 -0.99
N GLY A 276 5.49 18.59 -0.50
CA GLY A 276 6.26 17.66 -1.34
C GLY A 276 7.52 18.28 -1.94
N ILE A 277 7.97 19.45 -1.44
CA ILE A 277 9.29 20.01 -1.80
C ILE A 277 10.43 19.13 -1.29
N SER A 278 10.19 18.46 -0.16
CA SER A 278 11.03 17.43 0.45
C SER A 278 10.11 16.34 0.98
N VAL A 279 10.41 15.09 0.63
CA VAL A 279 9.74 13.88 1.12
C VAL A 279 10.78 12.88 1.59
N SER A 280 10.42 12.04 2.57
CA SER A 280 11.27 10.98 3.11
C SER A 280 10.37 9.93 3.77
N ASN A 281 10.85 8.69 3.92
CA ASN A 281 10.36 7.82 4.99
C ASN A 281 10.55 8.53 6.34
N ALA A 282 9.69 8.23 7.28
CA ALA A 282 9.77 8.67 8.67
C ALA A 282 10.15 7.53 9.62
N GLY A 283 10.26 6.28 9.15
CA GLY A 283 10.31 5.09 9.99
C GLY A 283 8.98 4.85 10.72
N ASP A 284 8.98 3.97 11.73
CA ASP A 284 7.80 3.70 12.56
C ASP A 284 7.73 4.71 13.72
N VAL A 285 7.31 5.94 13.43
CA VAL A 285 7.25 7.01 14.45
C VAL A 285 6.11 6.80 15.45
N ASN A 286 5.18 5.89 15.15
CA ASN A 286 3.94 5.70 15.89
C ASN A 286 3.87 4.34 16.63
N GLY A 287 4.81 3.44 16.36
CA GLY A 287 4.98 2.13 16.99
C GLY A 287 3.96 1.09 16.53
N ASP A 288 3.43 1.18 15.30
CA ASP A 288 2.47 0.20 14.75
C ASP A 288 3.09 -0.86 13.83
N GLY A 289 4.40 -0.75 13.59
CA GLY A 289 5.18 -1.69 12.78
C GLY A 289 5.06 -1.47 11.28
N LEU A 290 4.48 -0.34 10.84
CA LEU A 290 4.50 0.11 9.46
C LEU A 290 5.37 1.36 9.34
N ASP A 291 6.04 1.51 8.21
CA ASP A 291 6.78 2.74 7.97
C ASP A 291 5.82 3.92 7.73
N ASP A 292 6.14 5.06 8.34
CA ASP A 292 5.44 6.32 8.18
C ASP A 292 6.15 7.23 7.18
N LEU A 293 5.52 8.35 6.84
CA LEU A 293 6.03 9.30 5.84
C LEU A 293 6.13 10.70 6.42
N ILE A 294 7.14 11.47 6.00
CA ILE A 294 7.21 12.91 6.28
C ILE A 294 7.23 13.74 4.98
N VAL A 295 6.34 14.74 4.92
CA VAL A 295 6.17 15.64 3.78
C VAL A 295 6.38 17.09 4.22
N GLY A 296 7.38 17.75 3.65
CA GLY A 296 7.71 19.16 3.90
C GLY A 296 6.87 20.13 3.05
N ALA A 297 6.49 21.27 3.63
CA ALA A 297 5.76 22.37 3.00
C ALA A 297 6.30 23.73 3.51
N ASN A 298 7.41 24.18 2.92
CA ASN A 298 8.22 25.25 3.49
C ASN A 298 7.59 26.65 3.44
N TYR A 299 6.54 26.85 2.64
CA TYR A 299 5.81 28.12 2.55
C TYR A 299 4.43 28.07 3.21
N ALA A 300 4.11 27.02 3.95
CA ALA A 300 2.89 27.00 4.73
C ALA A 300 2.89 28.10 5.82
N ASP A 301 1.70 28.62 6.12
CA ASP A 301 1.47 29.74 7.04
C ASP A 301 0.78 29.30 8.35
N PRO A 302 1.44 28.48 9.20
CA PRO A 302 0.83 28.01 10.44
C PRO A 302 0.47 29.18 11.37
N SER A 303 -0.77 29.20 11.84
CA SER A 303 -1.26 30.25 12.76
C SER A 303 -0.99 31.67 12.26
N SER A 304 -1.09 31.90 10.95
CA SER A 304 -0.85 33.18 10.27
C SER A 304 0.59 33.68 10.32
N LYS A 305 1.57 32.80 10.60
CA LYS A 305 3.00 33.12 10.50
C LYS A 305 3.48 32.89 9.07
N LEU A 306 3.60 33.97 8.30
CA LEU A 306 3.99 33.93 6.88
C LEU A 306 5.28 33.12 6.67
N ASN A 307 5.25 32.11 5.80
CA ASN A 307 6.38 31.25 5.44
C ASN A 307 7.14 30.67 6.65
N ALA A 308 6.45 30.43 7.76
CA ALA A 308 7.07 29.70 8.87
C ALA A 308 7.30 28.23 8.50
N GLY A 309 6.49 27.71 7.57
CA GLY A 309 6.57 26.36 7.06
C GLY A 309 5.84 25.34 7.94
N ARG A 310 5.52 24.20 7.34
CA ARG A 310 4.95 23.03 8.00
C ARG A 310 5.65 21.76 7.52
N SER A 311 5.56 20.72 8.31
CA SER A 311 5.80 19.34 7.88
C SER A 311 4.65 18.48 8.35
N TYR A 312 4.34 17.43 7.60
CA TYR A 312 3.22 16.54 7.86
C TYR A 312 3.75 15.13 7.96
N VAL A 313 3.41 14.48 9.06
CA VAL A 313 3.70 13.06 9.26
C VAL A 313 2.43 12.31 8.92
N VAL A 314 2.52 11.38 7.96
CA VAL A 314 1.40 10.57 7.47
C VAL A 314 1.69 9.14 7.86
N PHE A 315 0.79 8.54 8.62
CA PHE A 315 1.01 7.18 9.10
C PHE A 315 0.82 6.14 7.99
N GLY A 316 1.68 5.12 8.01
CA GLY A 316 1.55 3.91 7.22
C GLY A 316 0.22 3.21 7.49
N LYS A 317 -0.28 2.46 6.49
CA LYS A 317 -1.49 1.66 6.66
C LYS A 317 -1.61 0.60 5.56
N GLN A 318 -1.90 -0.62 6.00
CA GLN A 318 -2.10 -1.79 5.12
C GLN A 318 -3.21 -1.64 4.05
N ASP A 319 -4.22 -0.81 4.30
CA ASP A 319 -5.35 -0.59 3.40
C ASP A 319 -5.42 0.88 2.92
N ASN A 320 -4.30 1.50 2.52
CA ASN A 320 -4.30 2.86 1.98
C ASN A 320 -4.85 2.90 0.54
N THR A 321 -6.17 2.92 0.41
CA THR A 321 -6.85 2.89 -0.90
C THR A 321 -7.27 4.26 -1.43
N ASP A 322 -7.31 5.28 -0.58
CA ASP A 322 -7.89 6.58 -0.90
C ASP A 322 -6.83 7.69 -0.82
N ALA A 323 -7.02 8.73 -1.62
CA ALA A 323 -6.16 9.91 -1.54
C ALA A 323 -6.24 10.58 -0.16
N ILE A 324 -5.09 10.80 0.45
CA ILE A 324 -4.94 11.50 1.72
C ILE A 324 -4.91 13.00 1.45
N ASN A 325 -5.55 13.78 2.32
CA ASN A 325 -5.47 15.25 2.27
C ASN A 325 -4.70 15.73 3.49
N LEU A 326 -3.67 16.57 3.30
CA LEU A 326 -2.86 17.09 4.40
C LEU A 326 -3.67 17.94 5.39
N SER A 327 -4.83 18.46 4.99
CA SER A 327 -5.79 19.09 5.92
C SER A 327 -6.36 18.11 6.95
N ALA A 328 -6.50 16.83 6.61
CA ALA A 328 -6.94 15.79 7.55
C ALA A 328 -5.83 15.41 8.53
N ILE A 329 -4.59 15.33 8.04
CA ILE A 329 -3.39 15.15 8.86
C ILE A 329 -3.24 16.31 9.86
N ALA A 330 -3.41 17.56 9.39
CA ALA A 330 -3.41 18.74 10.25
C ALA A 330 -4.52 18.75 11.30
N ALA A 331 -5.63 18.05 11.03
CA ALA A 331 -6.73 17.85 11.98
C ALA A 331 -6.54 16.61 12.88
N GLY A 332 -5.40 15.91 12.77
CA GLY A 332 -5.03 14.76 13.60
C GLY A 332 -5.65 13.43 13.15
N THR A 333 -5.99 13.29 11.87
CA THR A 333 -6.52 12.02 11.30
C THR A 333 -5.46 11.39 10.41
N GLY A 334 -4.99 10.18 10.76
CA GLY A 334 -4.01 9.42 9.97
C GLY A 334 -2.58 9.95 10.05
N GLY A 335 -2.26 10.73 11.08
CA GLY A 335 -0.96 11.36 11.27
C GLY A 335 -1.05 12.67 12.04
N PHE A 336 0.02 13.46 12.05
CA PHE A 336 0.08 14.76 12.73
C PHE A 336 0.85 15.82 11.92
N VAL A 337 0.64 17.09 12.26
CA VAL A 337 1.34 18.23 11.66
C VAL A 337 2.37 18.83 12.60
N ILE A 338 3.50 19.25 12.04
CA ILE A 338 4.58 19.99 12.69
C ILE A 338 4.51 21.44 12.19
N ASN A 339 4.19 22.38 13.08
CA ASN A 339 4.05 23.80 12.77
C ASN A 339 5.36 24.57 13.02
N GLY A 340 5.78 25.34 12.02
CA GLY A 340 6.95 26.22 12.08
C GLY A 340 6.97 27.22 13.24
N GLU A 341 8.18 27.60 13.67
CA GLU A 341 8.41 28.47 14.83
C GLU A 341 8.04 29.93 14.53
N SER A 342 8.74 30.57 13.59
CA SER A 342 8.61 32.00 13.30
C SER A 342 8.40 32.27 11.81
N ALA A 343 7.82 33.42 11.49
CA ALA A 343 7.60 33.83 10.10
C ALA A 343 8.94 33.94 9.35
N GLY A 344 9.01 33.37 8.15
CA GLY A 344 10.19 33.38 7.28
C GLY A 344 11.20 32.25 7.53
N ASP A 345 11.06 31.47 8.60
CA ASP A 345 12.02 30.41 8.96
C ASP A 345 12.15 29.31 7.89
N SER A 346 11.11 29.15 7.04
CA SER A 346 11.06 28.17 5.95
C SER A 346 11.25 26.71 6.44
N SER A 347 10.66 26.36 7.58
CA SER A 347 10.75 24.99 8.12
C SER A 347 10.07 23.98 7.20
N GLY A 348 10.63 22.77 7.09
CA GLY A 348 10.11 21.75 6.17
C GLY A 348 10.63 21.89 4.74
N TYR A 349 11.67 22.70 4.52
CA TYR A 349 12.40 22.73 3.24
C TYR A 349 13.22 21.47 3.02
N SER A 350 13.77 20.91 4.09
CA SER A 350 14.43 19.60 4.13
C SER A 350 13.90 18.86 5.35
N VAL A 351 13.42 17.63 5.14
CA VAL A 351 12.89 16.71 6.15
C VAL A 351 13.50 15.33 5.94
N SER A 352 13.66 14.56 7.01
CA SER A 352 14.18 13.18 6.96
C SER A 352 13.72 12.42 8.20
N ASN A 353 13.67 11.08 8.10
CA ASN A 353 13.82 10.22 9.29
C ASN A 353 15.13 10.58 10.01
N ALA A 354 15.11 10.57 11.33
CA ALA A 354 16.26 10.76 12.19
C ALA A 354 16.71 9.46 12.88
N GLY A 355 15.95 8.37 12.79
CA GLY A 355 16.16 7.15 13.57
C GLY A 355 15.76 7.33 15.04
N ASP A 356 16.09 6.38 15.92
CA ASP A 356 15.85 6.47 17.36
C ASP A 356 16.96 7.28 18.06
N VAL A 357 16.88 8.61 17.91
CA VAL A 357 17.85 9.57 18.45
C VAL A 357 17.83 9.58 19.98
N ASN A 358 16.71 9.17 20.58
CA ASN A 358 16.46 9.33 22.01
C ASN A 358 16.47 7.99 22.79
N GLY A 359 16.49 6.86 22.09
CA GLY A 359 16.59 5.51 22.64
C GLY A 359 15.26 5.00 23.22
N ASP A 360 14.12 5.46 22.73
CA ASP A 360 12.79 5.02 23.20
C ASP A 360 12.15 3.93 22.33
N GLY A 361 12.82 3.55 21.24
CA GLY A 361 12.42 2.49 20.32
C GLY A 361 11.39 2.94 19.27
N LEU A 362 11.15 4.24 19.12
CA LEU A 362 10.39 4.82 18.02
C LEU A 362 11.32 5.64 17.14
N ASP A 363 11.04 5.67 15.84
CA ASP A 363 11.77 6.56 14.95
C ASP A 363 11.42 8.03 15.24
N ASP A 364 12.44 8.88 15.21
CA ASP A 364 12.35 10.32 15.38
C ASP A 364 12.49 11.04 14.03
N LEU A 365 12.21 12.34 14.01
CA LEU A 365 12.18 13.14 12.79
C LEU A 365 13.12 14.34 12.88
N ILE A 366 13.77 14.70 11.79
CA ILE A 366 14.53 15.95 11.68
C ILE A 366 13.92 16.89 10.62
N VAL A 367 13.71 18.14 11.02
CA VAL A 367 13.13 19.21 10.18
C VAL A 367 14.08 20.41 10.12
N GLY A 368 14.54 20.74 8.91
CA GLY A 368 15.39 21.90 8.64
C GLY A 368 14.59 23.20 8.48
N ALA A 369 15.10 24.29 9.06
CA ALA A 369 14.59 25.66 8.97
C ALA A 369 15.76 26.62 8.67
N TRP A 370 16.26 26.54 7.44
CA TRP A 370 17.53 27.15 7.02
C TRP A 370 17.58 28.67 7.11
N SER A 371 16.42 29.34 7.11
CA SER A 371 16.33 30.81 7.18
C SER A 371 16.03 31.33 8.58
N ALA A 372 16.01 30.45 9.59
CA ALA A 372 15.75 30.85 10.98
C ALA A 372 16.89 31.68 11.58
N ASP A 373 16.53 32.54 12.54
CA ASP A 373 17.44 33.53 13.16
C ASP A 373 17.73 33.21 14.65
N PRO A 374 18.41 32.09 14.99
CA PRO A 374 18.72 31.76 16.37
C PRO A 374 19.58 32.84 17.02
N SER A 375 19.19 33.29 18.21
CA SER A 375 19.91 34.32 18.98
C SER A 375 20.21 35.59 18.16
N SER A 376 19.30 35.98 17.26
CA SER A 376 19.43 37.15 16.37
C SER A 376 20.57 37.06 15.34
N LYS A 377 21.05 35.86 15.03
CA LYS A 377 22.00 35.62 13.93
C LYS A 377 21.21 35.39 12.64
N LEU A 378 21.17 36.41 11.79
CA LEU A 378 20.40 36.38 10.54
C LEU A 378 20.77 35.16 9.69
N ASN A 379 19.79 34.33 9.33
CA ASN A 379 19.93 33.13 8.51
C ASN A 379 21.04 32.18 8.99
N ALA A 380 21.29 32.12 10.29
CA ALA A 380 22.16 31.07 10.83
C ALA A 380 21.52 29.69 10.69
N GLY A 381 20.18 29.65 10.64
CA GLY A 381 19.39 28.44 10.47
C GLY A 381 19.17 27.67 11.77
N LYS A 382 18.15 26.82 11.77
CA LYS A 382 17.85 25.88 12.84
C LYS A 382 17.48 24.52 12.25
N SER A 383 17.67 23.48 13.05
CA SER A 383 17.08 22.17 12.82
C SER A 383 16.32 21.73 14.06
N TYR A 384 15.25 20.98 13.87
CA TYR A 384 14.39 20.51 14.95
C TYR A 384 14.29 19.01 14.91
N ILE A 385 14.51 18.40 16.06
CA ILE A 385 14.31 16.97 16.25
C ILE A 385 12.96 16.86 16.91
N VAL A 386 12.08 16.08 16.33
CA VAL A 386 10.73 15.82 16.82
C VAL A 386 10.66 14.35 17.15
N PHE A 387 10.44 14.03 18.42
CA PHE A 387 10.42 12.64 18.83
C PHE A 387 9.17 11.91 18.36
N GLY A 388 9.35 10.63 18.00
CA GLY A 388 8.30 9.67 17.75
C GLY A 388 7.31 9.62 18.93
N LYS A 389 6.06 9.26 18.65
CA LYS A 389 5.02 9.21 19.67
C LYS A 389 4.04 8.09 19.38
N GLN A 390 3.97 7.16 20.32
CA GLN A 390 3.03 6.06 20.23
C GLN A 390 1.58 6.54 20.10
N ASN A 391 0.96 6.27 18.94
CA ASN A 391 -0.46 6.50 18.64
C ASN A 391 -0.99 7.90 19.01
N ASN A 392 -0.17 8.96 18.86
CA ASN A 392 -0.58 10.33 19.17
C ASN A 392 -0.58 11.21 17.90
N THR A 393 -1.72 11.85 17.63
CA THR A 393 -1.90 12.71 16.46
C THR A 393 -1.94 14.22 16.79
N ASP A 394 -1.60 14.60 18.02
CA ASP A 394 -1.53 16.00 18.46
C ASP A 394 -0.49 16.78 17.67
N ALA A 395 -0.89 17.96 17.18
CA ALA A 395 0.00 18.84 16.44
C ALA A 395 1.23 19.26 17.28
N ILE A 396 2.40 19.21 16.64
CA ILE A 396 3.66 19.69 17.20
C ILE A 396 3.85 21.17 16.83
N ASN A 397 4.35 21.97 17.77
CA ASN A 397 4.73 23.35 17.52
C ASN A 397 6.22 23.50 17.79
N LEU A 398 6.99 23.82 16.75
CA LEU A 398 8.45 23.98 16.85
C LEU A 398 8.83 25.11 17.81
N SER A 399 7.96 26.10 18.01
CA SER A 399 8.16 27.14 19.03
C SER A 399 8.15 26.61 20.47
N ALA A 400 7.42 25.54 20.76
CA ALA A 400 7.44 24.92 22.10
C ALA A 400 8.71 24.10 22.32
N ILE A 401 9.21 23.44 21.27
CA ILE A 401 10.52 22.76 21.27
C ILE A 401 11.64 23.79 21.46
N ALA A 402 11.64 24.87 20.67
CA ALA A 402 12.64 25.93 20.78
C ALA A 402 12.67 26.60 22.16
N ALA A 403 11.51 26.78 22.78
CA ALA A 403 11.39 27.35 24.12
C ALA A 403 11.76 26.37 25.25
N GLY A 404 11.98 25.08 24.93
CA GLY A 404 12.21 24.03 25.92
C GLY A 404 11.01 23.73 26.81
N THR A 405 9.79 24.06 26.35
CA THR A 405 8.53 23.80 27.08
C THR A 405 7.85 22.51 26.63
N SER A 406 8.28 21.95 25.50
CA SER A 406 7.86 20.64 24.99
C SER A 406 8.88 19.56 25.37
N THR A 407 8.39 18.35 25.62
CA THR A 407 9.22 17.13 25.76
C THR A 407 9.23 16.27 24.49
N GLY A 408 8.59 16.72 23.41
CA GLY A 408 8.53 15.97 22.14
C GLY A 408 9.67 16.30 21.19
N GLY A 409 10.90 16.48 21.69
CA GLY A 409 12.07 16.80 20.86
C GLY A 409 12.98 17.91 21.41
N PHE A 410 13.95 18.34 20.60
CA PHE A 410 14.89 19.43 20.90
C PHE A 410 15.27 20.24 19.64
N VAL A 411 15.87 21.41 19.83
CA VAL A 411 16.32 22.31 18.75
C VAL A 411 17.85 22.33 18.64
N ILE A 412 18.35 22.38 17.40
CA ILE A 412 19.75 22.63 17.04
C ILE A 412 19.83 24.04 16.45
N ASN A 413 20.59 24.92 17.10
CA ASN A 413 20.76 26.31 16.69
C ASN A 413 22.05 26.51 15.88
N GLY A 414 21.93 27.19 14.74
CA GLY A 414 23.01 27.56 13.84
C GLY A 414 24.19 28.29 14.50
N GLU A 415 25.39 28.08 13.96
CA GLU A 415 26.65 28.61 14.50
C GLU A 415 26.79 30.12 14.25
N SER A 416 26.79 30.56 13.00
CA SER A 416 27.03 31.94 12.60
C SER A 416 25.98 32.45 11.61
N ALA A 417 25.83 33.78 11.51
CA ALA A 417 24.91 34.38 10.56
C ALA A 417 25.30 34.01 9.12
N SER A 418 24.30 33.79 8.26
CA SER A 418 24.46 33.38 6.86
C SER A 418 25.09 32.00 6.63
N ASP A 419 25.23 31.16 7.66
CA ASP A 419 25.68 29.78 7.48
C ASP A 419 24.61 28.90 6.81
N TYR A 420 23.33 29.26 6.94
CA TYR A 420 22.17 28.52 6.43
C TYR A 420 22.13 27.06 6.90
N SER A 421 22.43 26.81 8.19
CA SER A 421 22.34 25.46 8.75
C SER A 421 20.91 24.90 8.70
N GLY A 422 20.77 23.61 8.45
CA GLY A 422 19.45 22.99 8.22
C GLY A 422 18.95 23.17 6.78
N TRP A 423 19.82 23.58 5.86
CA TRP A 423 19.55 23.56 4.42
C TRP A 423 19.33 22.13 3.90
N SER A 424 20.15 21.19 4.38
CA SER A 424 19.99 19.76 4.19
C SER A 424 20.20 19.09 5.54
N VAL A 425 19.28 18.19 5.90
CA VAL A 425 19.31 17.39 7.13
C VAL A 425 19.06 15.93 6.78
N SER A 426 19.63 15.02 7.57
CA SER A 426 19.40 13.58 7.46
C SER A 426 19.73 12.90 8.79
N SER A 427 19.23 11.68 9.00
CA SER A 427 19.85 10.74 9.94
C SER A 427 21.30 10.52 9.53
N ALA A 428 22.16 10.32 10.52
CA ALA A 428 23.52 9.87 10.33
C ALA A 428 23.67 8.36 10.60
N GLY A 429 22.65 7.69 11.15
CA GLY A 429 22.79 6.38 11.80
C GLY A 429 23.61 6.47 13.08
N ASP A 430 24.04 5.34 13.65
CA ASP A 430 24.90 5.30 14.83
C ASP A 430 26.38 5.43 14.43
N VAL A 431 26.81 6.67 14.15
CA VAL A 431 28.18 6.92 13.69
C VAL A 431 29.21 6.80 14.80
N ASN A 432 28.78 6.69 16.06
CA ASN A 432 29.65 6.72 17.22
C ASN A 432 29.64 5.38 18.02
N GLY A 433 28.72 4.48 17.71
CA GLY A 433 28.59 3.15 18.28
C GLY A 433 28.00 3.15 19.70
N ASP A 434 27.19 4.14 20.07
CA ASP A 434 26.53 4.21 21.38
C ASP A 434 25.10 3.65 21.40
N GLY A 435 24.60 3.21 20.24
CA GLY A 435 23.29 2.61 20.05
C GLY A 435 22.15 3.62 19.97
N LEU A 436 22.45 4.91 19.81
CA LEU A 436 21.48 5.94 19.46
C LEU A 436 21.76 6.44 18.05
N ASP A 437 20.71 6.73 17.29
CA ASP A 437 20.90 7.34 15.98
C ASP A 437 21.39 8.79 16.11
N ASP A 438 22.40 9.12 15.31
CA ASP A 438 23.00 10.44 15.23
C ASP A 438 22.42 11.24 14.06
N LEU A 439 22.81 12.51 13.96
CA LEU A 439 22.22 13.46 13.01
C LEU A 439 23.30 14.16 12.21
N ILE A 440 23.03 14.43 10.93
CA ILE A 440 23.87 15.30 10.11
C ILE A 440 23.12 16.54 9.63
N VAL A 441 23.74 17.72 9.83
CA VAL A 441 23.19 19.02 9.44
C VAL A 441 24.16 19.75 8.53
N GLY A 442 23.73 20.06 7.30
CA GLY A 442 24.49 20.83 6.32
C GLY A 442 24.31 22.34 6.48
N ALA A 443 25.41 23.09 6.35
CA ALA A 443 25.48 24.55 6.37
C ALA A 443 26.41 25.04 5.25
N TYR A 444 25.89 25.05 4.02
CA TYR A 444 26.73 25.12 2.82
C TYR A 444 27.45 26.44 2.58
N GLN A 445 27.05 27.53 3.24
CA GLN A 445 27.77 28.82 3.16
C GLN A 445 28.57 29.13 4.43
N ALA A 446 28.66 28.18 5.37
CA ALA A 446 29.47 28.40 6.55
C ALA A 446 30.94 28.64 6.18
N ASP A 447 31.61 29.43 7.01
CA ASP A 447 33.00 29.86 6.82
C ASP A 447 33.94 29.12 7.79
N PRO A 448 34.51 27.96 7.41
CA PRO A 448 35.70 27.43 8.06
C PRO A 448 36.83 28.46 8.12
N ILE A 449 37.77 28.27 9.04
CA ILE A 449 38.88 29.20 9.27
C ILE A 449 39.63 29.48 7.96
N ASN A 450 39.60 30.75 7.52
CA ASN A 450 40.21 31.26 6.29
C ASN A 450 39.68 30.61 5.00
N LYS A 451 38.41 30.17 4.95
CA LYS A 451 37.80 29.62 3.73
C LYS A 451 36.34 30.06 3.58
N SER A 452 36.12 31.22 2.96
CA SER A 452 34.76 31.75 2.77
C SER A 452 33.89 30.81 1.90
N ASN A 453 32.66 30.56 2.31
CA ASN A 453 31.69 29.70 1.64
C ASN A 453 32.23 28.30 1.30
N ALA A 454 33.24 27.82 2.04
CA ALA A 454 33.68 26.43 1.88
C ALA A 454 32.62 25.45 2.40
N GLY A 455 31.75 25.91 3.28
CA GLY A 455 30.70 25.14 3.90
C GLY A 455 31.19 24.30 5.09
N LYS A 456 30.24 23.92 5.94
CA LYS A 456 30.43 22.98 7.05
C LYS A 456 29.27 22.00 7.08
N SER A 457 29.55 20.81 7.59
CA SER A 457 28.52 19.89 8.08
C SER A 457 28.77 19.60 9.55
N TYR A 458 27.72 19.33 10.30
CA TYR A 458 27.78 19.05 11.72
C TYR A 458 27.15 17.69 11.98
N VAL A 459 27.93 16.82 12.62
CA VAL A 459 27.43 15.57 13.17
C VAL A 459 27.07 15.84 14.61
N VAL A 460 25.84 15.54 14.98
CA VAL A 460 25.27 15.78 16.30
C VAL A 460 24.83 14.45 16.87
N PHE A 461 25.41 14.07 18.00
CA PHE A 461 25.12 12.76 18.57
C PHE A 461 23.74 12.68 19.21
N GLY A 462 23.13 11.50 19.09
CA GLY A 462 21.90 11.11 19.74
C GLY A 462 21.94 11.31 21.24
N LYS A 463 20.76 11.56 21.83
CA LYS A 463 20.63 11.76 23.28
C LYS A 463 19.20 11.64 23.76
N GLN A 464 19.08 11.15 24.99
CA GLN A 464 17.79 10.96 25.66
C GLN A 464 17.16 12.26 26.22
N ASN A 465 17.93 13.36 26.31
CA ASN A 465 17.43 14.61 26.90
C ASN A 465 17.09 15.66 25.84
N ASN A 466 16.13 16.53 26.18
CA ASN A 466 15.58 17.51 25.27
C ASN A 466 16.32 18.87 25.27
N ALA A 467 17.53 18.94 25.82
CA ALA A 467 18.24 20.22 25.90
C ALA A 467 18.54 20.77 24.50
N ALA A 468 18.43 22.09 24.30
CA ALA A 468 18.83 22.68 23.03
C ALA A 468 20.34 22.49 22.78
N ILE A 469 20.72 22.29 21.51
CA ILE A 469 22.10 22.22 21.06
C ILE A 469 22.43 23.51 20.32
N ASN A 470 23.66 24.02 20.50
CA ASN A 470 24.22 25.08 19.67
C ASN A 470 25.36 24.48 18.87
N LEU A 471 25.40 24.70 17.56
CA LEU A 471 26.45 24.13 16.71
C LEU A 471 27.87 24.62 17.09
N SER A 472 27.98 25.77 17.75
CA SER A 472 29.26 26.21 18.34
C SER A 472 29.80 25.26 19.43
N ALA A 473 28.95 24.48 20.09
CA ALA A 473 29.37 23.44 21.03
C ALA A 473 29.93 22.19 20.32
N ILE A 474 29.34 21.84 19.16
CA ILE A 474 29.85 20.78 18.28
C ILE A 474 31.24 21.14 17.76
N VAL A 475 31.44 22.40 17.33
CA VAL A 475 32.75 22.92 16.93
C VAL A 475 33.78 22.87 18.07
N ALA A 476 33.31 23.02 19.32
CA ALA A 476 34.14 22.87 20.51
C ALA A 476 34.35 21.41 20.94
N GLY A 477 33.84 20.43 20.20
CA GLY A 477 34.01 18.99 20.44
C GLY A 477 33.10 18.42 21.53
N THR A 478 31.91 18.99 21.72
CA THR A 478 30.91 18.50 22.70
C THR A 478 29.65 18.02 21.99
N GLY A 479 29.28 16.75 22.17
CA GLY A 479 28.02 16.18 21.65
C GLY A 479 28.03 15.92 20.14
N GLY A 480 29.21 15.68 19.55
CA GLY A 480 29.40 15.44 18.13
C GLY A 480 30.67 16.13 17.60
N PHE A 481 30.82 16.19 16.27
CA PHE A 481 31.96 16.81 15.60
C PHE A 481 31.58 17.60 14.35
N VAL A 482 32.45 18.54 13.98
CA VAL A 482 32.28 19.37 12.77
C VAL A 482 33.14 18.84 11.62
N ILE A 483 32.60 18.90 10.40
CA ILE A 483 33.26 18.60 9.13
C ILE A 483 33.48 19.93 8.40
N ASN A 484 34.74 20.33 8.22
CA ASN A 484 35.11 21.59 7.58
C ASN A 484 35.39 21.41 6.09
N GLY A 485 34.79 22.28 5.26
CA GLY A 485 34.99 22.34 3.81
C GLY A 485 36.45 22.42 3.34
N GLU A 486 36.68 21.91 2.13
CA GLU A 486 38.01 21.82 1.51
C GLU A 486 38.53 23.20 1.06
N SER A 487 37.83 23.88 0.16
CA SER A 487 38.25 25.14 -0.46
C SER A 487 37.15 26.19 -0.47
N GLU A 488 37.52 27.45 -0.66
CA GLU A 488 36.57 28.56 -0.76
C GLU A 488 35.54 28.34 -1.88
N ASN A 489 34.27 28.65 -1.59
CA ASN A 489 33.14 28.54 -2.52
C ASN A 489 32.82 27.14 -3.06
N ASP A 490 33.34 26.07 -2.43
CA ASP A 490 33.01 24.69 -2.76
C ASP A 490 31.57 24.30 -2.36
N ASP A 491 30.94 25.08 -1.47
CA ASP A 491 29.61 24.87 -0.90
C ASP A 491 29.44 23.46 -0.29
N SER A 492 30.39 23.02 0.55
CA SER A 492 30.28 21.70 1.20
C SER A 492 29.13 21.63 2.21
N GLY A 493 28.40 20.52 2.27
CA GLY A 493 27.19 20.40 3.11
C GLY A 493 25.92 20.96 2.44
N PHE A 494 25.93 21.12 1.11
CA PHE A 494 24.71 21.46 0.36
C PHE A 494 23.67 20.32 0.35
N SER A 495 24.15 19.09 0.26
CA SER A 495 23.40 17.85 0.40
C SER A 495 24.23 16.91 1.28
N VAL A 496 23.60 16.39 2.33
CA VAL A 496 24.16 15.44 3.29
C VAL A 496 23.22 14.25 3.44
N SER A 497 23.77 13.08 3.74
CA SER A 497 23.02 11.85 4.00
C SER A 497 23.87 10.93 4.87
N SER A 498 23.24 10.02 5.62
CA SER A 498 23.90 8.76 6.01
C SER A 498 24.38 8.04 4.74
N ALA A 499 25.49 7.34 4.88
CA ALA A 499 26.05 6.46 3.87
C ALA A 499 25.91 4.97 4.25
N GLY A 500 25.35 4.65 5.43
CA GLY A 500 25.42 3.30 5.99
C GLY A 500 26.86 2.89 6.34
N ASP A 501 27.11 1.60 6.59
CA ASP A 501 28.45 1.09 6.86
C ASP A 501 29.18 0.75 5.54
N VAL A 502 29.71 1.78 4.88
CA VAL A 502 30.37 1.60 3.57
C VAL A 502 31.73 0.91 3.70
N ASN A 503 32.28 0.81 4.91
CA ASN A 503 33.65 0.35 5.14
C ASN A 503 33.73 -0.98 5.91
N GLY A 504 32.61 -1.46 6.45
CA GLY A 504 32.46 -2.72 7.15
C GLY A 504 33.04 -2.71 8.56
N ASP A 505 33.11 -1.55 9.23
CA ASP A 505 33.60 -1.44 10.61
C ASP A 505 32.49 -1.47 11.68
N GLY A 506 31.24 -1.52 11.24
CA GLY A 506 30.05 -1.58 12.08
C GLY A 506 29.61 -0.25 12.65
N LEU A 507 30.16 0.87 12.16
CA LEU A 507 29.67 2.21 12.42
C LEU A 507 29.03 2.76 11.14
N ASP A 508 27.98 3.55 11.28
CA ASP A 508 27.43 4.26 10.13
C ASP A 508 28.40 5.35 9.66
N ASP A 509 28.51 5.48 8.35
CA ASP A 509 29.31 6.47 7.66
C ASP A 509 28.43 7.58 7.07
N LEU A 510 29.07 8.62 6.53
CA LEU A 510 28.39 9.83 6.06
C LEU A 510 28.83 10.19 4.66
N ILE A 511 27.92 10.74 3.86
CA ILE A 511 28.25 11.38 2.58
C ILE A 511 27.93 12.87 2.60
N VAL A 512 28.91 13.69 2.22
CA VAL A 512 28.82 15.15 2.18
C VAL A 512 29.22 15.65 0.80
N SER A 513 28.30 16.36 0.15
CA SER A 513 28.55 16.98 -1.15
C SER A 513 29.29 18.32 -1.04
N ALA A 514 30.10 18.64 -2.06
CA ALA A 514 30.73 19.92 -2.35
C ALA A 514 30.51 20.25 -3.84
N ARG A 515 29.28 20.69 -4.17
CA ARG A 515 28.76 20.74 -5.54
C ARG A 515 29.48 21.71 -6.48
N LYS A 516 30.22 22.67 -5.93
CA LYS A 516 30.98 23.66 -6.71
C LYS A 516 32.48 23.38 -6.73
N ALA A 517 32.93 22.30 -6.11
CA ALA A 517 34.34 21.95 -6.09
C ALA A 517 34.87 21.63 -7.50
N ASP A 518 36.14 21.95 -7.71
CA ASP A 518 36.84 21.85 -9.00
C ASP A 518 37.92 20.76 -8.96
N PRO A 519 37.57 19.46 -8.91
CA PRO A 519 38.55 18.37 -8.85
C PRO A 519 39.50 18.42 -10.04
N SER A 520 40.80 18.41 -9.77
CA SER A 520 41.85 18.53 -10.79
C SER A 520 41.69 19.75 -11.73
N GLY A 521 41.07 20.83 -11.25
CA GLY A 521 40.83 22.06 -12.03
C GLY A 521 39.63 21.98 -12.98
N GLN A 522 38.81 20.94 -12.88
CA GLN A 522 37.61 20.78 -13.70
C GLN A 522 36.46 21.61 -13.11
N SER A 523 36.22 22.79 -13.68
CA SER A 523 35.25 23.73 -13.12
C SER A 523 33.86 23.12 -12.97
N ASN A 524 33.29 23.21 -11.77
CA ASN A 524 31.95 22.73 -11.43
C ASN A 524 31.74 21.23 -11.74
N ALA A 525 32.81 20.43 -11.74
CA ALA A 525 32.66 18.98 -11.82
C ALA A 525 32.07 18.41 -10.52
N GLY A 526 32.31 19.06 -9.37
CA GLY A 526 31.80 18.67 -8.06
C GLY A 526 32.68 17.62 -7.37
N LYS A 527 32.65 17.60 -6.04
CA LYS A 527 33.22 16.52 -5.21
C LYS A 527 32.18 16.04 -4.21
N SER A 528 32.24 14.76 -3.88
CA SER A 528 31.60 14.20 -2.69
C SER A 528 32.66 13.63 -1.76
N TYR A 529 32.35 13.60 -0.48
CA TYR A 529 33.23 13.07 0.54
C TYR A 529 32.47 12.03 1.32
N VAL A 530 33.08 10.86 1.46
CA VAL A 530 32.65 9.85 2.42
C VAL A 530 33.47 10.06 3.68
N ILE A 531 32.79 10.13 4.82
CA ILE A 531 33.38 10.36 6.12
C ILE A 531 33.05 9.15 6.97
N PHE A 532 34.09 8.49 7.50
CA PHE A 532 33.88 7.32 8.33
C PHE A 532 33.39 7.67 9.73
N GLY A 533 32.48 6.85 10.26
CA GLY A 533 32.02 6.89 11.64
C GLY A 533 33.17 6.84 12.64
N LYS A 534 32.99 7.50 13.79
CA LYS A 534 33.99 7.50 14.87
C LYS A 534 33.39 7.91 16.22
N GLN A 535 33.94 7.34 17.28
CA GLN A 535 33.51 7.61 18.66
C GLN A 535 34.02 8.94 19.23
N ASP A 536 35.09 9.51 18.66
CA ASP A 536 35.66 10.76 19.18
C ASP A 536 35.02 12.01 18.53
N ASN A 537 35.12 13.15 19.21
CA ASN A 537 34.53 14.41 18.77
C ASN A 537 35.50 15.29 17.96
N THR A 538 36.62 14.74 17.48
CA THR A 538 37.62 15.53 16.77
C THR A 538 37.08 16.05 15.44
N ALA A 539 37.37 17.31 15.11
CA ALA A 539 36.91 17.90 13.86
C ALA A 539 37.58 17.23 12.65
N ILE A 540 36.80 17.03 11.59
CA ILE A 540 37.29 16.51 10.31
C ILE A 540 37.50 17.67 9.34
N ASN A 541 38.58 17.59 8.56
CA ASN A 541 38.86 18.57 7.51
C ASN A 541 38.87 17.86 6.16
N LEU A 542 37.95 18.24 5.26
CA LEU A 542 37.83 17.61 3.95
C LEU A 542 39.11 17.78 3.11
N SER A 543 39.89 18.83 3.34
CA SER A 543 41.21 19.00 2.72
C SER A 543 42.22 17.91 3.10
N ALA A 544 42.13 17.33 4.30
CA ALA A 544 43.01 16.23 4.70
C ALA A 544 42.62 14.91 4.04
N ILE A 545 41.30 14.68 3.85
CA ILE A 545 40.75 13.55 3.10
C ILE A 545 41.14 13.67 1.61
N ALA A 546 40.91 14.83 1.00
CA ALA A 546 41.25 15.08 -0.41
C ALA A 546 42.75 14.90 -0.69
N ALA A 547 43.61 15.25 0.27
CA ALA A 547 45.06 15.06 0.17
C ALA A 547 45.53 13.62 0.45
N GLY A 548 44.63 12.71 0.86
CA GLY A 548 44.99 11.34 1.26
C GLY A 548 45.84 11.27 2.54
N THR A 549 45.74 12.29 3.39
CA THR A 549 46.51 12.39 4.65
C THR A 549 45.70 12.05 5.89
N SER A 550 44.38 11.93 5.74
CA SER A 550 43.44 11.47 6.77
C SER A 550 43.00 10.04 6.47
N THR A 551 42.68 9.29 7.52
CA THR A 551 42.03 7.97 7.42
C THR A 551 40.53 8.01 7.68
N SER A 552 39.96 9.18 7.98
CA SER A 552 38.55 9.35 8.32
C SER A 552 37.60 9.35 7.11
N GLY A 553 37.94 8.60 6.05
CA GLY A 553 37.13 8.51 4.83
C GLY A 553 37.89 8.84 3.54
N PHE A 554 37.16 9.00 2.44
CA PHE A 554 37.71 9.20 1.09
C PHE A 554 36.93 10.23 0.27
N VAL A 555 37.55 10.74 -0.81
CA VAL A 555 36.94 11.70 -1.73
C VAL A 555 36.49 11.01 -3.03
N ILE A 556 35.33 11.43 -3.55
CA ILE A 556 34.80 11.06 -4.86
C ILE A 556 34.87 12.30 -5.76
N ASN A 557 35.73 12.26 -6.78
CA ASN A 557 35.93 13.36 -7.72
C ASN A 557 34.99 13.25 -8.92
N GLY A 558 34.30 14.35 -9.25
CA GLY A 558 33.46 14.48 -10.44
C GLY A 558 34.18 14.14 -11.74
N GLU A 559 33.43 13.62 -12.72
CA GLU A 559 33.97 13.13 -14.00
C GLU A 559 34.48 14.27 -14.89
N SER A 560 33.59 15.18 -15.30
CA SER A 560 33.89 16.26 -16.26
C SER A 560 33.47 17.64 -15.76
N ALA A 561 34.11 18.68 -16.29
CA ALA A 561 33.75 20.07 -16.00
C ALA A 561 32.30 20.37 -16.42
N GLY A 562 31.54 21.01 -15.54
CA GLY A 562 30.14 21.39 -15.80
C GLY A 562 29.10 20.30 -15.55
N ASP A 563 29.50 19.06 -15.23
CA ASP A 563 28.56 17.95 -14.98
C ASP A 563 27.67 18.18 -13.75
N LYS A 564 28.09 19.06 -12.83
CA LYS A 564 27.41 19.34 -11.55
C LYS A 564 27.17 18.06 -10.74
N SER A 565 28.17 17.19 -10.67
CA SER A 565 28.09 16.04 -9.76
C SER A 565 27.92 16.50 -8.32
N SER A 566 27.42 15.61 -7.46
CA SER A 566 27.23 15.90 -6.03
C SER A 566 26.20 17.00 -5.78
N TYR A 567 25.25 17.22 -6.70
CA TYR A 567 24.10 18.10 -6.41
C TYR A 567 23.12 17.44 -5.44
N SER A 568 22.96 16.12 -5.57
CA SER A 568 22.22 15.23 -4.68
C SER A 568 23.07 13.97 -4.48
N VAL A 569 23.17 13.55 -3.21
CA VAL A 569 23.87 12.34 -2.77
C VAL A 569 22.97 11.59 -1.79
N SER A 570 23.10 10.27 -1.73
CA SER A 570 22.35 9.43 -0.79
C SER A 570 23.07 8.09 -0.58
N ASN A 571 22.73 7.40 0.52
CA ASN A 571 22.95 5.95 0.62
C ASN A 571 22.23 5.26 -0.56
N ALA A 572 22.82 4.22 -1.10
CA ALA A 572 22.20 3.33 -2.06
C ALA A 572 21.73 2.02 -1.40
N GLY A 573 22.19 1.70 -0.18
CA GLY A 573 22.07 0.36 0.39
C GLY A 573 23.06 -0.62 -0.23
N ASP A 574 22.94 -1.91 0.05
CA ASP A 574 23.78 -2.95 -0.56
C ASP A 574 23.17 -3.37 -1.91
N VAL A 575 23.41 -2.55 -2.94
CA VAL A 575 22.83 -2.79 -4.27
C VAL A 575 23.50 -3.95 -5.01
N ASN A 576 24.61 -4.46 -4.49
CA ASN A 576 25.44 -5.46 -5.16
C ASN A 576 25.52 -6.80 -4.38
N GLY A 577 25.06 -6.83 -3.14
CA GLY A 577 24.98 -8.01 -2.27
C GLY A 577 26.32 -8.42 -1.67
N ASP A 578 27.27 -7.48 -1.46
CA ASP A 578 28.57 -7.77 -0.85
C ASP A 578 28.63 -7.50 0.66
N GLY A 579 27.54 -6.99 1.23
CA GLY A 579 27.37 -6.70 2.64
C GLY A 579 27.98 -5.38 3.09
N LEU A 580 28.37 -4.51 2.16
CA LEU A 580 28.72 -3.11 2.43
C LEU A 580 27.65 -2.20 1.83
N ASP A 581 27.36 -1.09 2.52
CA ASP A 581 26.48 -0.08 1.93
C ASP A 581 27.18 0.64 0.77
N ASP A 582 26.42 0.87 -0.30
CA ASP A 582 26.86 1.56 -1.50
C ASP A 582 26.33 3.00 -1.54
N LEU A 583 26.81 3.80 -2.49
CA LEU A 583 26.49 5.23 -2.58
C LEU A 583 25.96 5.59 -3.95
N ILE A 584 25.03 6.55 -4.00
CA ILE A 584 24.58 7.16 -5.26
C ILE A 584 24.89 8.66 -5.33
N VAL A 585 25.53 9.07 -6.43
CA VAL A 585 25.91 10.46 -6.69
C VAL A 585 25.28 10.95 -8.00
N GLY A 586 24.45 11.97 -7.91
CA GLY A 586 23.79 12.60 -9.06
C GLY A 586 24.64 13.67 -9.75
N ALA A 587 24.69 13.63 -11.09
CA ALA A 587 25.36 14.60 -11.97
C ALA A 587 24.41 15.04 -13.10
N TYR A 588 23.47 15.90 -12.74
CA TYR A 588 22.30 16.19 -13.58
C TYR A 588 22.59 16.95 -14.87
N GLN A 589 23.76 17.59 -15.01
CA GLN A 589 24.16 18.26 -16.26
C GLN A 589 25.19 17.45 -17.06
N ALA A 590 25.52 16.24 -16.63
CA ALA A 590 26.44 15.40 -17.37
C ALA A 590 25.90 15.03 -18.76
N ASP A 591 26.83 14.86 -19.69
CA ASP A 591 26.56 14.55 -21.09
C ASP A 591 26.91 13.07 -21.39
N PRO A 592 25.97 12.11 -21.23
CA PRO A 592 26.11 10.80 -21.85
C PRO A 592 26.37 10.90 -23.37
N ILE A 593 26.95 9.85 -23.94
CA ILE A 593 27.34 9.81 -25.36
C ILE A 593 26.16 10.24 -26.26
N ASN A 594 26.34 11.34 -26.98
CA ASN A 594 25.35 11.96 -27.88
C ASN A 594 24.06 12.44 -27.21
N LYS A 595 24.05 12.72 -25.90
CA LYS A 595 22.88 13.20 -25.16
C LYS A 595 23.22 14.35 -24.21
N SER A 596 23.27 15.57 -24.75
CA SER A 596 23.57 16.76 -23.93
C SER A 596 22.56 16.95 -22.80
N ASN A 597 23.06 17.20 -21.58
CA ASN A 597 22.31 17.43 -20.36
C ASN A 597 21.25 16.36 -20.06
N ALA A 598 21.46 15.13 -20.53
CA ALA A 598 20.60 14.01 -20.14
C ALA A 598 20.82 13.64 -18.67
N GLY A 599 21.97 13.98 -18.12
CA GLY A 599 22.38 13.65 -16.76
C GLY A 599 22.96 12.24 -16.65
N LYS A 600 23.74 12.05 -15.59
CA LYS A 600 24.25 10.75 -15.15
C LYS A 600 24.03 10.62 -13.65
N SER A 601 23.87 9.39 -13.18
CA SER A 601 24.05 9.04 -11.77
C SER A 601 25.12 7.97 -11.66
N TYR A 602 25.85 7.96 -10.56
CA TYR A 602 26.95 7.03 -10.33
C TYR A 602 26.68 6.26 -9.06
N VAL A 603 26.65 4.94 -9.19
CA VAL A 603 26.64 4.03 -8.05
C VAL A 603 28.08 3.70 -7.74
N VAL A 604 28.50 3.99 -6.52
CA VAL A 604 29.87 3.81 -6.03
C VAL A 604 29.82 2.75 -4.94
N PHE A 605 30.52 1.64 -5.16
CA PHE A 605 30.46 0.54 -4.20
C PHE A 605 31.23 0.85 -2.91
N GLY A 606 30.71 0.35 -1.80
CA GLY A 606 31.35 0.33 -0.50
C GLY A 606 32.74 -0.30 -0.57
N LYS A 607 33.64 0.16 0.32
CA LYS A 607 35.00 -0.37 0.43
C LYS A 607 35.67 0.00 1.75
N GLN A 608 36.56 -0.88 2.18
CA GLN A 608 37.31 -0.73 3.42
C GLN A 608 38.50 0.24 3.32
N ASP A 609 39.00 0.51 2.10
CA ASP A 609 40.13 1.43 1.93
C ASP A 609 39.67 2.88 1.74
N ASN A 610 40.56 3.82 2.06
CA ASN A 610 40.30 5.26 1.96
C ASN A 610 40.83 5.90 0.66
N THR A 611 41.07 5.10 -0.38
CA THR A 611 41.63 5.64 -1.63
C THR A 611 40.63 6.56 -2.34
N ALA A 612 41.11 7.62 -2.98
CA ALA A 612 40.22 8.51 -3.72
C ALA A 612 39.58 7.80 -4.93
N ILE A 613 38.31 8.09 -5.18
CA ILE A 613 37.56 7.59 -6.34
C ILE A 613 37.42 8.72 -7.37
N ASN A 614 37.48 8.36 -8.64
CA ASN A 614 37.10 9.27 -9.74
C ASN A 614 35.87 8.68 -10.43
N LEU A 615 34.83 9.50 -10.65
CA LEU A 615 33.61 9.03 -11.31
C LEU A 615 33.85 8.53 -12.75
N SER A 616 34.95 8.93 -13.40
CA SER A 616 35.40 8.35 -14.67
C SER A 616 35.77 6.86 -14.57
N ALA A 617 36.26 6.39 -13.41
CA ALA A 617 36.52 4.97 -13.17
C ALA A 617 35.22 4.18 -12.99
N ILE A 618 34.24 4.77 -12.29
CA ILE A 618 32.89 4.21 -12.15
C ILE A 618 32.21 4.11 -13.52
N ALA A 619 32.32 5.16 -14.34
CA ALA A 619 31.82 5.16 -15.72
C ALA A 619 32.47 4.07 -16.59
N ALA A 620 33.70 3.68 -16.28
CA ALA A 620 34.43 2.58 -16.92
C ALA A 620 34.14 1.19 -16.29
N GLY A 621 33.25 1.11 -15.29
CA GLY A 621 32.84 -0.14 -14.64
C GLY A 621 33.78 -0.65 -13.54
N THR A 622 34.57 0.24 -12.92
CA THR A 622 35.46 -0.12 -11.80
C THR A 622 34.94 0.47 -10.51
N GLY A 623 34.67 -0.37 -9.50
CA GLY A 623 34.20 0.07 -8.17
C GLY A 623 32.76 0.57 -8.14
N GLY A 624 31.93 0.12 -9.08
CA GLY A 624 30.53 0.54 -9.24
C GLY A 624 30.13 0.65 -10.71
N PHE A 625 28.99 1.29 -10.97
CA PHE A 625 28.46 1.49 -12.33
C PHE A 625 27.81 2.86 -12.52
N VAL A 626 27.71 3.27 -13.79
CA VAL A 626 27.05 4.52 -14.19
C VAL A 626 25.65 4.27 -14.74
N ILE A 627 24.71 5.15 -14.41
CA ILE A 627 23.35 5.22 -14.93
C ILE A 627 23.28 6.42 -15.88
N ASN A 628 23.07 6.17 -17.17
CA ASN A 628 23.04 7.19 -18.21
C ASN A 628 21.61 7.65 -18.51
N GLY A 629 21.40 8.97 -18.55
CA GLY A 629 20.12 9.59 -18.89
C GLY A 629 19.49 9.11 -20.21
N GLU A 630 18.16 9.17 -20.27
CA GLU A 630 17.37 8.65 -21.40
C GLU A 630 17.49 9.56 -22.64
N SER A 631 17.18 10.86 -22.52
CA SER A 631 17.15 11.83 -23.62
C SER A 631 17.86 13.14 -23.28
N THR A 632 18.20 13.91 -24.31
CA THR A 632 18.83 15.24 -24.14
C THR A 632 17.95 16.15 -23.29
N TYR A 633 18.55 16.89 -22.37
CA TYR A 633 17.86 17.85 -21.48
C TYR A 633 16.85 17.24 -20.49
N ASP A 634 16.93 15.93 -20.21
CA ASP A 634 16.12 15.30 -19.16
C ASP A 634 16.60 15.65 -17.75
N TYR A 635 17.88 16.01 -17.60
CA TYR A 635 18.54 16.32 -16.34
C TYR A 635 18.35 15.25 -15.24
N SER A 636 18.46 13.98 -15.61
CA SER A 636 18.39 12.85 -14.65
C SER A 636 19.52 12.91 -13.62
N GLY A 637 19.26 12.47 -12.39
CA GLY A 637 20.24 12.54 -11.30
C GLY A 637 20.27 13.89 -10.59
N ARG A 638 19.23 14.71 -10.74
CA ARG A 638 19.07 15.92 -9.91
C ARG A 638 18.59 15.58 -8.49
N ALA A 639 17.81 14.52 -8.36
CA ALA A 639 17.44 13.88 -7.11
C ALA A 639 17.73 12.38 -7.24
N VAL A 640 18.44 11.83 -6.25
CA VAL A 640 18.78 10.41 -6.16
C VAL A 640 18.54 9.94 -4.73
N SER A 641 18.12 8.69 -4.55
CA SER A 641 17.96 8.05 -3.24
C SER A 641 18.00 6.52 -3.39
N SER A 642 18.31 5.80 -2.31
CA SER A 642 17.92 4.40 -2.20
C SER A 642 16.40 4.27 -2.32
N ALA A 643 15.97 3.16 -2.90
CA ALA A 643 14.57 2.75 -2.95
C ALA A 643 14.27 1.65 -1.92
N GLY A 644 15.28 1.05 -1.27
CA GLY A 644 15.14 -0.21 -0.54
C GLY A 644 14.93 -1.39 -1.51
N ASP A 645 14.57 -2.57 -1.01
CA ASP A 645 14.25 -3.75 -1.84
C ASP A 645 12.79 -3.69 -2.31
N VAL A 646 12.54 -2.89 -3.35
CA VAL A 646 11.16 -2.68 -3.84
C VAL A 646 10.62 -3.88 -4.62
N ASN A 647 11.47 -4.85 -4.94
CA ASN A 647 11.13 -5.98 -5.81
C ASN A 647 11.23 -7.35 -5.13
N GLY A 648 11.80 -7.41 -3.93
CA GLY A 648 11.92 -8.59 -3.09
C GLY A 648 13.01 -9.56 -3.53
N ASP A 649 14.05 -9.09 -4.23
CA ASP A 649 15.17 -9.94 -4.66
C ASP A 649 16.35 -9.98 -3.68
N GLY A 650 16.28 -9.21 -2.60
CA GLY A 650 17.27 -9.13 -1.54
C GLY A 650 18.46 -8.22 -1.86
N LEU A 651 18.39 -7.43 -2.93
CA LEU A 651 19.32 -6.32 -3.19
C LEU A 651 18.59 -4.99 -3.02
N ASP A 652 19.29 -3.98 -2.53
CA ASP A 652 18.72 -2.64 -2.49
C ASP A 652 18.59 -2.07 -3.91
N ASP A 653 17.46 -1.40 -4.16
CA ASP A 653 17.14 -0.75 -5.41
C ASP A 653 17.37 0.78 -5.31
N LEU A 654 17.27 1.46 -6.44
CA LEU A 654 17.58 2.88 -6.55
C LEU A 654 16.43 3.66 -7.20
N ILE A 655 16.22 4.90 -6.77
CA ILE A 655 15.33 5.85 -7.45
C ILE A 655 16.09 7.09 -7.94
N VAL A 656 15.91 7.41 -9.22
CA VAL A 656 16.54 8.55 -9.89
C VAL A 656 15.48 9.44 -10.53
N GLY A 657 15.43 10.70 -10.12
CA GLY A 657 14.52 11.71 -10.66
C GLY A 657 15.09 12.41 -11.90
N ALA A 658 14.23 12.62 -12.91
CA ALA A 658 14.48 13.42 -14.10
C ALA A 658 13.31 14.40 -14.30
N TYR A 659 13.47 15.62 -13.80
CA TYR A 659 12.37 16.56 -13.63
C TYR A 659 11.90 17.25 -14.93
N SER A 660 12.75 17.31 -15.97
CA SER A 660 12.43 18.01 -17.22
C SER A 660 12.02 17.07 -18.36
N VAL A 661 11.68 15.82 -18.04
CA VAL A 661 11.14 14.87 -19.02
C VAL A 661 9.71 15.25 -19.38
N ASP A 662 9.36 15.08 -20.66
CA ASP A 662 8.04 15.30 -21.23
C ASP A 662 7.29 13.97 -21.50
N PRO A 663 6.87 13.18 -20.48
CA PRO A 663 6.17 11.93 -20.73
C PRO A 663 4.84 12.20 -21.46
N SER A 664 4.60 11.44 -22.53
CA SER A 664 3.34 11.48 -23.31
C SER A 664 2.94 12.89 -23.81
N ASN A 665 3.92 13.74 -24.15
CA ASN A 665 3.76 15.15 -24.55
C ASN A 665 3.27 16.10 -23.43
N LYS A 666 3.49 15.77 -22.15
CA LYS A 666 3.24 16.66 -21.01
C LYS A 666 4.53 17.40 -20.63
N SER A 667 4.67 18.67 -21.02
CA SER A 667 5.88 19.49 -20.79
C SER A 667 6.32 19.48 -19.32
N ASN A 668 7.56 19.12 -19.01
CA ASN A 668 8.15 19.08 -17.66
C ASN A 668 7.30 18.35 -16.60
N ALA A 669 6.55 17.32 -16.99
CA ALA A 669 5.79 16.55 -16.01
C ALA A 669 6.72 15.75 -15.08
N GLY A 670 7.96 15.51 -15.50
CA GLY A 670 8.96 14.76 -14.76
C GLY A 670 8.77 13.25 -14.90
N LYS A 671 9.86 12.50 -14.78
CA LYS A 671 9.88 11.04 -14.77
C LYS A 671 10.87 10.58 -13.71
N SER A 672 10.47 9.62 -12.89
CA SER A 672 11.36 8.92 -11.98
C SER A 672 11.62 7.51 -12.49
N TYR A 673 12.83 7.02 -12.29
CA TYR A 673 13.27 5.70 -12.70
C TYR A 673 13.61 4.92 -11.45
N VAL A 674 13.02 3.74 -11.33
CA VAL A 674 13.38 2.76 -10.32
C VAL A 674 14.29 1.76 -10.99
N ILE A 675 15.49 1.57 -10.44
CA ILE A 675 16.55 0.75 -11.01
C ILE A 675 16.85 -0.35 -10.02
N PHE A 676 16.77 -1.59 -10.47
CA PHE A 676 17.01 -2.73 -9.60
C PHE A 676 18.50 -2.92 -9.32
N GLY A 677 18.80 -3.33 -8.09
CA GLY A 677 20.13 -3.74 -7.63
C GLY A 677 20.72 -4.82 -8.53
N LYS A 678 22.05 -4.85 -8.64
CA LYS A 678 22.76 -5.88 -9.43
C LYS A 678 24.22 -6.02 -9.01
N GLN A 679 24.71 -7.25 -9.13
CA GLN A 679 26.08 -7.61 -8.75
C GLN A 679 27.16 -7.24 -9.79
N ASP A 680 26.77 -6.97 -11.04
CA ASP A 680 27.74 -6.60 -12.09
C ASP A 680 27.94 -5.08 -12.18
N ASN A 681 29.02 -4.66 -12.83
CA ASN A 681 29.38 -3.24 -12.97
C ASN A 681 28.96 -2.65 -14.33
N ALA A 682 28.10 -3.35 -15.08
CA ALA A 682 27.69 -2.88 -16.39
C ALA A 682 26.91 -1.56 -16.28
N ALA A 683 27.20 -0.63 -17.19
CA ALA A 683 26.48 0.64 -17.24
C ALA A 683 25.00 0.43 -17.57
N ILE A 684 24.13 1.19 -16.90
CA ILE A 684 22.70 1.21 -17.16
C ILE A 684 22.38 2.39 -18.08
N ASN A 685 21.41 2.20 -18.96
CA ASN A 685 20.79 3.28 -19.72
C ASN A 685 19.33 3.39 -19.32
N LEU A 686 18.87 4.57 -18.93
CA LEU A 686 17.48 4.78 -18.50
C LEU A 686 16.46 4.44 -19.59
N SER A 687 16.85 4.44 -20.87
CA SER A 687 16.02 3.93 -21.97
C SER A 687 15.70 2.43 -21.85
N ALA A 688 16.56 1.63 -21.20
CA ALA A 688 16.28 0.21 -20.93
C ALA A 688 15.27 0.05 -19.78
N ILE A 689 15.43 0.85 -18.71
CA ILE A 689 14.47 0.92 -17.60
C ILE A 689 13.10 1.36 -18.11
N ALA A 690 13.04 2.33 -19.02
CA ALA A 690 11.81 2.77 -19.68
C ALA A 690 11.08 1.67 -20.48
N THR A 691 11.80 0.61 -20.86
CA THR A 691 11.24 -0.58 -21.52
C THR A 691 11.01 -1.76 -20.57
N GLY A 692 11.19 -1.56 -19.26
CA GLY A 692 11.00 -2.58 -18.22
C GLY A 692 12.16 -3.55 -18.04
N ILE A 693 13.38 -3.18 -18.47
CA ILE A 693 14.58 -4.03 -18.29
C ILE A 693 15.37 -3.48 -17.10
N GLY A 694 15.51 -4.28 -16.02
CA GLY A 694 16.30 -3.92 -14.84
C GLY A 694 15.66 -2.86 -13.95
N GLY A 695 14.33 -2.71 -14.01
CA GLY A 695 13.58 -1.73 -13.23
C GLY A 695 12.29 -1.30 -13.93
N PHE A 696 11.69 -0.22 -13.45
CA PHE A 696 10.48 0.37 -14.02
C PHE A 696 10.49 1.90 -13.92
N VAL A 697 9.51 2.55 -14.54
CA VAL A 697 9.40 4.01 -14.56
C VAL A 697 8.12 4.50 -13.90
N ILE A 698 8.21 5.64 -13.25
CA ILE A 698 7.10 6.39 -12.66
C ILE A 698 6.92 7.67 -13.49
N ASN A 699 5.82 7.76 -14.22
CA ASN A 699 5.53 8.87 -15.13
C ASN A 699 4.73 9.96 -14.40
N GLY A 700 5.20 11.21 -14.50
CA GLY A 700 4.55 12.38 -13.91
C GLY A 700 3.10 12.59 -14.35
N GLU A 701 2.25 13.05 -13.41
CA GLU A 701 0.81 13.24 -13.62
C GLU A 701 0.50 14.33 -14.67
N SER A 702 1.06 15.53 -14.53
CA SER A 702 0.73 16.71 -15.35
C SER A 702 1.95 17.59 -15.62
N ALA A 703 1.86 18.39 -16.69
CA ALA A 703 2.90 19.33 -17.08
C ALA A 703 3.24 20.32 -15.96
N ASP A 704 4.51 20.71 -15.85
CA ASP A 704 5.05 21.72 -14.94
C ASP A 704 4.79 21.51 -13.42
N ASN A 705 4.36 20.31 -13.00
CA ASN A 705 4.17 19.97 -11.59
C ASN A 705 5.50 19.78 -10.82
N SER A 706 6.65 19.86 -11.52
CA SER A 706 7.98 19.67 -10.93
C SER A 706 8.13 18.36 -10.17
N SER A 707 7.43 17.30 -10.63
CA SER A 707 7.58 15.97 -10.04
C SER A 707 9.00 15.46 -10.26
N SER A 708 9.46 14.53 -9.42
CA SER A 708 10.82 13.95 -9.51
C SER A 708 11.97 14.91 -9.12
N LEU A 709 11.67 16.04 -8.47
CA LEU A 709 12.67 16.90 -7.81
C LEU A 709 12.94 16.53 -6.35
N SER A 710 12.06 15.71 -5.75
CA SER A 710 12.28 15.05 -4.46
C SER A 710 11.74 13.63 -4.57
N VAL A 711 12.61 12.65 -4.34
CA VAL A 711 12.33 11.21 -4.37
C VAL A 711 13.01 10.57 -3.17
N SER A 712 12.40 9.54 -2.60
CA SER A 712 12.96 8.77 -1.50
C SER A 712 12.31 7.40 -1.42
N SER A 713 12.96 6.43 -0.78
CA SER A 713 12.25 5.28 -0.20
C SER A 713 11.19 5.77 0.78
N ALA A 714 10.08 5.04 0.84
CA ALA A 714 9.02 5.21 1.82
C ALA A 714 9.08 4.15 2.93
N GLY A 715 9.95 3.14 2.81
CA GLY A 715 9.87 1.91 3.62
C GLY A 715 8.63 1.09 3.29
N ASP A 716 8.30 0.07 4.08
CA ASP A 716 7.10 -0.75 3.89
C ASP A 716 5.87 -0.08 4.55
N VAL A 717 5.29 0.91 3.85
CA VAL A 717 4.17 1.69 4.40
C VAL A 717 2.85 0.92 4.41
N ASN A 718 2.81 -0.24 3.74
CA ASN A 718 1.61 -1.03 3.55
C ASN A 718 1.69 -2.43 4.20
N GLY A 719 2.85 -2.83 4.72
CA GLY A 719 3.06 -4.09 5.41
C GLY A 719 3.03 -5.31 4.49
N ASP A 720 3.38 -5.16 3.20
CA ASP A 720 3.46 -6.29 2.24
C ASP A 720 4.84 -6.93 2.15
N GLY A 721 5.82 -6.36 2.86
CA GLY A 721 7.21 -6.82 2.93
C GLY A 721 8.09 -6.38 1.77
N LEU A 722 7.61 -5.48 0.90
CA LEU A 722 8.41 -4.79 -0.10
C LEU A 722 8.57 -3.32 0.32
N ASP A 723 9.73 -2.75 0.02
CA ASP A 723 9.89 -1.32 0.22
C ASP A 723 9.05 -0.52 -0.80
N ASP A 724 8.41 0.53 -0.31
CA ASP A 724 7.62 1.47 -1.10
C ASP A 724 8.45 2.72 -1.41
N LEU A 725 7.90 3.59 -2.26
CA LEU A 725 8.56 4.80 -2.75
C LEU A 725 7.69 6.03 -2.53
N ILE A 726 8.32 7.19 -2.32
CA ILE A 726 7.61 8.49 -2.31
C ILE A 726 8.23 9.49 -3.29
N VAL A 727 7.37 10.15 -4.06
CA VAL A 727 7.74 11.17 -5.06
C VAL A 727 7.00 12.47 -4.79
N GLY A 728 7.75 13.55 -4.58
CA GLY A 728 7.22 14.91 -4.39
C GLY A 728 6.95 15.64 -5.71
N ALA A 729 5.85 16.41 -5.75
CA ALA A 729 5.44 17.28 -6.85
C ALA A 729 4.90 18.60 -6.29
N TYR A 730 5.82 19.43 -5.77
CA TYR A 730 5.49 20.60 -4.96
C TYR A 730 4.79 21.75 -5.69
N GLN A 731 4.78 21.74 -7.04
CA GLN A 731 4.04 22.72 -7.85
C GLN A 731 2.70 22.19 -8.36
N ALA A 732 2.28 20.99 -7.93
CA ALA A 732 0.99 20.46 -8.32
C ALA A 732 -0.18 21.26 -7.72
N ASP A 733 -1.31 21.24 -8.43
CA ASP A 733 -2.53 21.99 -8.11
C ASP A 733 -3.68 21.06 -7.65
N PRO A 734 -3.57 20.36 -6.50
CA PRO A 734 -4.60 19.45 -6.03
C PRO A 734 -5.92 20.19 -5.80
N SER A 735 -7.02 19.64 -6.35
CA SER A 735 -8.37 20.21 -6.22
C SER A 735 -8.46 21.71 -6.58
N GLY A 736 -7.62 22.17 -7.51
CA GLY A 736 -7.59 23.57 -7.96
C GLY A 736 -6.88 24.54 -7.01
N LYS A 737 -6.14 24.05 -6.01
CA LYS A 737 -5.32 24.89 -5.12
C LYS A 737 -3.94 25.08 -5.74
N THR A 738 -3.70 26.24 -6.34
CA THR A 738 -2.43 26.53 -7.03
C THR A 738 -1.21 26.33 -6.14
N ASN A 739 -0.24 25.54 -6.59
CA ASN A 739 1.02 25.25 -5.90
C ASN A 739 0.82 24.75 -4.45
N ALA A 740 -0.29 24.08 -4.15
CA ALA A 740 -0.44 23.43 -2.84
C ALA A 740 0.48 22.21 -2.72
N GLY A 741 0.84 21.61 -3.86
CA GLY A 741 1.73 20.47 -3.96
C GLY A 741 1.02 19.13 -3.78
N LYS A 742 1.63 18.08 -4.29
CA LYS A 742 1.22 16.68 -4.10
C LYS A 742 2.46 15.84 -3.76
N SER A 743 2.24 14.75 -3.06
CA SER A 743 3.19 13.63 -2.99
C SER A 743 2.49 12.36 -3.42
N TYR A 744 3.24 11.43 -4.01
CA TYR A 744 2.74 10.15 -4.47
C TYR A 744 3.50 9.07 -3.76
N VAL A 745 2.79 8.14 -3.13
CA VAL A 745 3.37 6.91 -2.62
C VAL A 745 3.15 5.85 -3.69
N ILE A 746 4.18 5.08 -4.02
CA ILE A 746 4.17 4.03 -5.03
C ILE A 746 4.57 2.75 -4.34
N PHE A 747 3.72 1.72 -4.42
CA PHE A 747 4.00 0.46 -3.76
C PHE A 747 5.07 -0.35 -4.49
N GLY A 748 5.91 -1.03 -3.71
CA GLY A 748 6.85 -2.04 -4.15
C GLY A 748 6.17 -3.11 -5.01
N LYS A 749 6.90 -3.65 -5.99
CA LYS A 749 6.37 -4.64 -6.93
C LYS A 749 7.45 -5.45 -7.63
N THR A 750 7.13 -6.72 -7.86
CA THR A 750 7.98 -7.66 -8.60
C THR A 750 7.90 -7.51 -10.12
N ASP A 751 6.83 -6.90 -10.65
CA ASP A 751 6.70 -6.65 -12.09
C ASP A 751 7.46 -5.39 -12.50
N THR A 752 7.73 -5.23 -13.80
CA THR A 752 8.42 -4.05 -14.34
C THR A 752 7.47 -3.09 -15.08
N ASP A 753 6.16 -3.23 -14.86
CA ASP A 753 5.17 -2.38 -15.52
C ASP A 753 5.34 -0.92 -15.05
N ALA A 754 5.21 0.04 -15.96
CA ALA A 754 5.32 1.46 -15.61
C ALA A 754 4.16 1.91 -14.72
N VAL A 755 4.45 2.80 -13.77
CA VAL A 755 3.44 3.48 -12.94
C VAL A 755 3.14 4.83 -13.56
N ASP A 756 1.86 5.17 -13.70
CA ASP A 756 1.40 6.48 -14.16
C ASP A 756 0.69 7.18 -13.01
N LEU A 757 1.28 8.27 -12.53
CA LEU A 757 0.77 8.99 -11.35
C LEU A 757 -0.63 9.57 -11.54
N SER A 758 -1.09 9.72 -12.79
CA SER A 758 -2.48 10.15 -13.07
C SER A 758 -3.54 9.08 -12.87
N LYS A 759 -3.11 7.85 -12.58
CA LYS A 759 -3.99 6.68 -12.37
C LYS A 759 -4.02 6.20 -10.92
N LEU A 760 -3.27 6.84 -10.02
CA LEU A 760 -3.28 6.57 -8.59
C LEU A 760 -4.52 7.16 -7.88
#